data_AF-A0A944HUN6-F1
#
_entry.id   AF-A0A944HUN6-F1
#
_cell.length_a   1.000
_cell.length_b   1.000
_cell.length_c   1.000
_cell.angle_alpha   90.00
_cell.angle_beta   90.00
_cell.angle_gamma   90.00
#
_symmetry.space_group_name_H-M   'P 1'
#
loop_
_entity.id
_entity.type
_entity.pdbx_description
1 polymer ?
#
loop_
_entity_poly.entity_id
_entity_poly.type
_entity_poly.pdbx_seq_one_letter_code
_entity_poly.pdbx_strand_id
1 'polypeptide(L)'
;LAAALAKKTDTKTRPASQPATPAALSEPPRRARNGEYVLCGALQLLFLLGYPALTAIVAVKGYEWVSASPNLVDIYLRAVAYGGAMFLGLCALPILLKWVLIGRWKQQQIRVWSMAYFRFWLVKTLVQRNPMALFVGSPLYMLYLRALGAKVGRGAVIFSRNVPVCTDLLSIGDGAVIRKDSFFNGYRAHNGIIQTGAVSLGKDTLVGEMTVLDIWTSLGDGAQLGHSSSLHAGQTVPDGECWHGSPAQPTDVDCQRIPTMDVSTRRRVVFATVQLVNLLLVGTPLTFVVVRALTKVPQLVTLLAAGPVSFTSWAFYRDDALVISAVPFFGAVLVGLVFVGTVPRVLNLFIKPDKVYPLYGFHYWIHRAIARTTNIKFYNVLFGGTSYIVHYLRWLGYDLRGVRQTGSNFGEMVKHDTPFLSAVGSGTQVADGLSIINADFSNTSFRLSRVSIGAENFLGNMIAYTAQGKTGDNCLLATKVMVPLDGQVREGVGLLGAPSFEIPRSVKRDQQLEVDSEDELRDRLRAKNVHNSISMALFLLMRWIFIFIVTVLYLAAIDLWASLGVLAFALATAGIFVFTVAYNVLVEQLIRPLQALRPQGCPIYDRAFWRHERFWKLSNNNYLNVFNGTPLKNVLWRLAGMRIGRRVFDDGFRAPERTFATIGDDCTLNADSVIQCHSQEDGGFKSDRTAIGAGCTLGVGAWVHYGVTMGDGAVLATASFLMKGEEMPPHALWGGNPAKKMREQSADLQVRRISLDDRAAVLVRGD
;
A
#
# COMPACT_ATOMS: atom_id res chain seq x y z
N LEU A 1 43.89 -55.82 -55.26
CA LEU A 1 44.55 -54.76 -54.45
C LEU A 1 44.28 -53.41 -55.11
N ALA A 2 43.11 -52.82 -54.85
CA ALA A 2 42.66 -51.45 -55.20
C ALA A 2 41.11 -51.38 -55.11
N ALA A 3 40.56 -51.71 -53.94
CA ALA A 3 39.17 -51.45 -53.57
C ALA A 3 38.95 -51.79 -52.08
N ALA A 4 39.58 -51.04 -51.18
CA ALA A 4 39.13 -50.85 -49.80
C ALA A 4 40.09 -49.88 -49.10
N LEU A 5 39.53 -48.96 -48.31
CA LEU A 5 40.18 -48.03 -47.38
C LEU A 5 40.60 -46.66 -47.95
N ALA A 6 39.61 -45.80 -48.12
CA ALA A 6 39.78 -44.35 -47.95
C ALA A 6 38.64 -43.83 -47.06
N LYS A 7 38.90 -43.73 -45.74
CA LYS A 7 38.04 -43.05 -44.77
C LYS A 7 38.58 -41.62 -44.65
N LYS A 8 37.89 -40.65 -45.26
CA LYS A 8 38.22 -39.23 -45.19
C LYS A 8 37.05 -38.48 -44.54
N THR A 9 37.39 -37.72 -43.50
CA THR A 9 36.59 -36.72 -42.81
C THR A 9 35.99 -35.69 -43.77
N ASP A 10 34.67 -35.46 -43.67
CA ASP A 10 33.99 -34.36 -44.35
C ASP A 10 33.06 -33.62 -43.37
N THR A 11 33.49 -32.43 -42.96
CA THR A 11 32.71 -31.38 -42.30
C THR A 11 31.64 -30.87 -43.26
N LYS A 12 30.37 -31.23 -43.03
CA LYS A 12 29.23 -30.61 -43.70
C LYS A 12 28.79 -29.34 -42.96
N THR A 13 29.10 -28.20 -43.56
CA THR A 13 28.50 -26.89 -43.30
C THR A 13 26.97 -26.97 -43.45
N ARG A 14 26.26 -26.57 -42.40
CA ARG A 14 24.80 -26.49 -42.35
C ARG A 14 24.37 -25.17 -43.04
N PRO A 15 23.37 -25.18 -43.95
CA PRO A 15 22.99 -23.97 -44.67
C PRO A 15 22.40 -22.93 -43.70
N ALA A 16 22.83 -21.67 -43.87
CA ALA A 16 22.31 -20.53 -43.13
C ALA A 16 20.79 -20.44 -43.32
N SER A 17 20.06 -20.50 -42.22
CA SER A 17 18.62 -20.29 -42.19
C SER A 17 18.30 -18.88 -42.69
N GLN A 18 17.44 -18.78 -43.71
CA GLN A 18 16.89 -17.53 -44.21
C GLN A 18 16.32 -16.69 -43.06
N PRO A 19 16.51 -15.36 -43.05
CA PRO A 19 15.88 -14.51 -42.05
C PRO A 19 14.37 -14.64 -42.17
N ALA A 20 13.74 -15.12 -41.09
CA ALA A 20 12.30 -15.23 -41.01
C ALA A 20 11.67 -13.86 -41.29
N THR A 21 10.74 -13.83 -42.24
CA THR A 21 9.88 -12.68 -42.52
C THR A 21 9.34 -12.13 -41.19
N PRO A 22 9.49 -10.82 -40.90
CA PRO A 22 9.03 -10.25 -39.64
C PRO A 22 7.53 -10.53 -39.52
N ALA A 23 7.14 -11.23 -38.46
CA ALA A 23 5.75 -11.44 -38.14
C ALA A 23 5.07 -10.07 -37.99
N ALA A 24 3.90 -9.92 -38.61
CA ALA A 24 3.12 -8.70 -38.58
C ALA A 24 2.98 -8.17 -37.13
N LEU A 25 3.18 -6.86 -36.97
CA LEU A 25 2.92 -6.11 -35.74
C LEU A 25 1.57 -6.55 -35.17
N SER A 26 1.57 -7.08 -33.94
CA SER A 26 0.34 -7.39 -33.22
C SER A 26 -0.53 -6.13 -33.19
N GLU A 27 -1.73 -6.22 -33.75
CA GLU A 27 -2.68 -5.10 -33.79
C GLU A 27 -2.81 -4.47 -32.39
N PRO A 28 -2.87 -3.12 -32.30
CA PRO A 28 -3.14 -2.47 -31.03
C PRO A 28 -4.40 -3.07 -30.41
N PRO A 29 -4.41 -3.41 -29.11
CA PRO A 29 -5.55 -4.06 -28.49
C PRO A 29 -6.80 -3.23 -28.76
N ARG A 30 -7.81 -3.87 -29.37
CA ARG A 30 -9.07 -3.23 -29.75
C ARG A 30 -9.64 -2.48 -28.55
N ARG A 31 -9.80 -1.16 -28.67
CA ARG A 31 -10.43 -0.31 -27.65
C ARG A 31 -11.75 -0.94 -27.20
N ALA A 32 -11.95 -1.04 -25.89
CA ALA A 32 -13.18 -1.61 -25.34
C ALA A 32 -14.40 -0.84 -25.83
N ARG A 33 -15.45 -1.56 -26.23
CA ARG A 33 -16.70 -0.92 -26.65
C ARG A 33 -17.34 -0.27 -25.43
N ASN A 34 -18.04 0.85 -25.62
CA ASN A 34 -18.73 1.53 -24.52
C ASN A 34 -19.70 0.61 -23.77
N GLY A 35 -20.37 -0.32 -24.47
CA GLY A 35 -21.24 -1.31 -23.84
C GLY A 35 -20.52 -2.26 -22.88
N GLU A 36 -19.31 -2.72 -23.22
CA GLU A 36 -18.49 -3.59 -22.35
C GLU A 36 -18.05 -2.83 -21.09
N TYR A 37 -17.62 -1.58 -21.26
CA TYR A 37 -17.26 -0.68 -20.15
C TYR A 37 -18.42 -0.45 -19.18
N VAL A 38 -19.62 -0.16 -19.69
CA VAL A 38 -20.82 0.08 -18.88
C VAL A 38 -21.28 -1.21 -18.20
N LEU A 39 -21.35 -2.34 -18.92
CA LEU A 39 -21.75 -3.63 -18.35
C LEU A 39 -20.80 -4.08 -17.24
N CYS A 40 -19.48 -3.98 -17.47
CA CYS A 40 -18.48 -4.30 -16.45
C CYS A 40 -18.66 -3.41 -15.21
N GLY A 41 -18.84 -2.10 -15.40
CA GLY A 41 -19.11 -1.18 -14.29
C GLY A 41 -20.39 -1.49 -13.52
N ALA A 42 -21.47 -1.86 -14.21
CA ALA A 42 -22.73 -2.25 -13.58
C ALA A 42 -22.59 -3.52 -12.73
N LEU A 43 -21.94 -4.56 -13.27
CA LEU A 43 -21.67 -5.80 -12.52
C LEU A 43 -20.77 -5.54 -11.29
N GLN A 44 -19.77 -4.69 -11.42
CA GLN A 44 -18.91 -4.29 -10.31
C GLN A 44 -19.70 -3.51 -9.24
N LEU A 45 -20.59 -2.59 -9.64
CA LEU A 45 -21.45 -1.84 -8.71
C LEU A 45 -22.39 -2.79 -7.96
N LEU A 46 -23.03 -3.72 -8.67
CA LEU A 46 -23.89 -4.73 -8.05
C LEU A 46 -23.14 -5.55 -7.01
N PHE A 47 -21.90 -5.96 -7.31
CA PHE A 47 -21.06 -6.64 -6.33
C PHE A 47 -20.68 -5.75 -5.14
N LEU A 48 -20.28 -4.50 -5.39
CA LEU A 48 -19.88 -3.55 -4.34
C LEU A 48 -21.02 -3.19 -3.38
N LEU A 49 -22.27 -3.24 -3.83
CA LEU A 49 -23.47 -3.05 -3.00
C LEU A 49 -23.95 -4.37 -2.38
N GLY A 50 -24.02 -5.43 -3.16
CA GLY A 50 -24.57 -6.72 -2.77
C GLY A 50 -23.70 -7.48 -1.77
N TYR A 51 -22.38 -7.44 -1.90
CA TYR A 51 -21.48 -8.19 -1.02
C TYR A 51 -21.49 -7.65 0.44
N PRO A 52 -21.39 -6.33 0.70
CA PRO A 52 -21.58 -5.79 2.04
C PRO A 52 -22.98 -6.04 2.59
N ALA A 53 -24.04 -5.88 1.77
CA ALA A 53 -25.41 -6.15 2.20
C ALA A 53 -25.60 -7.62 2.62
N LEU A 54 -25.10 -8.58 1.83
CA LEU A 54 -25.12 -10.00 2.18
C LEU A 54 -24.33 -10.27 3.48
N THR A 55 -23.17 -9.63 3.62
CA THR A 55 -22.34 -9.75 4.83
C THR A 55 -23.09 -9.23 6.06
N ALA A 56 -23.84 -8.12 5.93
CA ALA A 56 -24.70 -7.60 6.99
C ALA A 56 -25.83 -8.56 7.36
N ILE A 57 -26.49 -9.18 6.37
CA ILE A 57 -27.53 -10.20 6.61
C ILE A 57 -26.96 -11.37 7.42
N VAL A 58 -25.78 -11.87 7.03
CA VAL A 58 -25.09 -12.96 7.75
C VAL A 58 -24.66 -12.52 9.16
N ALA A 59 -24.22 -11.27 9.33
CA ALA A 59 -23.86 -10.70 10.62
C ALA A 59 -25.04 -10.62 11.59
N VAL A 60 -26.18 -10.11 11.12
CA VAL A 60 -27.40 -10.00 11.93
C VAL A 60 -27.92 -11.37 12.33
N LYS A 61 -28.06 -12.31 11.39
CA LYS A 61 -28.50 -13.68 11.71
C LYS A 61 -27.56 -14.38 12.69
N GLY A 62 -26.25 -14.14 12.54
CA GLY A 62 -25.25 -14.60 13.50
C GLY A 62 -25.49 -14.04 14.90
N TYR A 63 -25.72 -12.74 15.00
CA TYR A 63 -26.01 -12.07 16.26
C TYR A 63 -27.29 -12.57 16.93
N GLU A 64 -28.38 -12.76 16.18
CA GLU A 64 -29.62 -13.35 16.69
C GLU A 64 -29.37 -14.74 17.26
N TRP A 65 -28.66 -15.60 16.53
CA TRP A 65 -28.37 -16.97 16.96
C TRP A 65 -27.50 -17.02 18.23
N VAL A 66 -26.49 -16.16 18.32
CA VAL A 66 -25.63 -16.01 19.51
C VAL A 66 -26.44 -15.48 20.69
N SER A 67 -27.29 -14.49 20.47
CA SER A 67 -28.04 -13.78 21.53
C SER A 67 -29.29 -14.50 22.00
N ALA A 68 -29.76 -15.52 21.28
CA ALA A 68 -30.94 -16.32 21.64
C ALA A 68 -30.76 -17.14 22.93
N SER A 69 -29.52 -17.37 23.37
CA SER A 69 -29.27 -18.08 24.63
C SER A 69 -29.23 -17.14 25.83
N PRO A 70 -29.89 -17.48 26.95
CA PRO A 70 -29.75 -16.73 28.21
C PRO A 70 -28.46 -17.08 28.97
N ASN A 71 -27.80 -18.20 28.65
CA ASN A 71 -26.61 -18.68 29.36
C ASN A 71 -25.33 -18.04 28.78
N LEU A 72 -24.52 -17.38 29.63
CA LEU A 72 -23.29 -16.70 29.22
C LEU A 72 -22.24 -17.63 28.59
N VAL A 73 -22.12 -18.86 29.08
CA VAL A 73 -21.20 -19.86 28.51
C VAL A 73 -21.66 -20.27 27.12
N ASP A 74 -22.95 -20.50 26.94
CA ASP A 74 -23.52 -20.83 25.62
C ASP A 74 -23.40 -19.64 24.65
N ILE A 75 -23.66 -18.40 25.10
CA ILE A 75 -23.39 -17.18 24.29
C ILE A 75 -21.93 -17.15 23.86
N TYR A 76 -20.98 -17.39 24.78
CA TYR A 76 -19.56 -17.41 24.46
C TYR A 76 -19.23 -18.49 23.42
N LEU A 77 -19.70 -19.72 23.61
CA LEU A 77 -19.45 -20.82 22.68
C LEU A 77 -20.07 -20.58 21.30
N ARG A 78 -21.28 -20.02 21.24
CA ARG A 78 -21.92 -19.61 19.98
C ARG A 78 -21.16 -18.47 19.31
N ALA A 79 -20.70 -17.48 20.07
CA ALA A 79 -19.88 -16.39 19.54
C ALA A 79 -18.58 -16.92 18.91
N VAL A 80 -17.91 -17.87 19.58
CA VAL A 80 -16.73 -18.56 19.05
C VAL A 80 -17.08 -19.33 17.77
N ALA A 81 -18.15 -20.11 17.79
CA ALA A 81 -18.57 -20.93 16.64
C ALA A 81 -18.94 -20.06 15.42
N TYR A 82 -19.74 -19.02 15.63
CA TYR A 82 -20.10 -18.06 14.59
C TYR A 82 -18.87 -17.32 14.07
N GLY A 83 -18.03 -16.80 14.97
CA GLY A 83 -16.80 -16.11 14.61
C GLY A 83 -15.84 -16.97 13.79
N GLY A 84 -15.69 -18.24 14.19
CA GLY A 84 -14.94 -19.26 13.46
C GLY A 84 -15.52 -19.50 12.07
N ALA A 85 -16.84 -19.74 11.97
CA ALA A 85 -17.52 -19.97 10.70
C ALA A 85 -17.40 -18.76 9.76
N MET A 86 -17.59 -17.54 10.28
CA MET A 86 -17.47 -16.31 9.50
C MET A 86 -16.04 -16.08 9.02
N PHE A 87 -15.05 -16.24 9.89
CA PHE A 87 -13.64 -16.13 9.53
C PHE A 87 -13.25 -17.16 8.45
N LEU A 88 -13.61 -18.43 8.64
CA LEU A 88 -13.36 -19.49 7.68
C LEU A 88 -14.07 -19.22 6.35
N GLY A 89 -15.32 -18.76 6.37
CA GLY A 89 -16.08 -18.39 5.19
C GLY A 89 -15.41 -17.26 4.40
N LEU A 90 -15.01 -16.19 5.08
CA LEU A 90 -14.29 -15.06 4.47
C LEU A 90 -12.92 -15.47 3.91
N CYS A 91 -12.21 -16.42 4.55
CA CYS A 91 -10.95 -16.98 4.04
C CYS A 91 -11.16 -17.91 2.84
N ALA A 92 -12.15 -18.79 2.90
CA ALA A 92 -12.40 -19.81 1.88
C ALA A 92 -13.06 -19.24 0.61
N LEU A 93 -13.93 -18.24 0.74
CA LEU A 93 -14.65 -17.65 -0.38
C LEU A 93 -13.75 -17.22 -1.56
N PRO A 94 -12.69 -16.41 -1.38
CA PRO A 94 -11.80 -16.06 -2.49
C PRO A 94 -11.06 -17.26 -3.07
N ILE A 95 -10.72 -18.27 -2.26
CA ILE A 95 -10.06 -19.48 -2.74
C ILE A 95 -11.01 -20.24 -3.67
N LEU A 96 -12.23 -20.50 -3.21
CA LEU A 96 -13.27 -21.18 -4.00
C LEU A 96 -13.58 -20.42 -5.28
N LEU A 97 -13.82 -19.10 -5.20
CA LEU A 97 -14.13 -18.29 -6.37
C LEU A 97 -12.95 -18.18 -7.33
N LYS A 98 -11.70 -18.15 -6.86
CA LYS A 98 -10.53 -18.24 -7.74
C LYS A 98 -10.53 -19.54 -8.52
N TRP A 99 -10.72 -20.69 -7.87
CA TRP A 99 -10.69 -21.99 -8.54
C TRP A 99 -11.87 -22.21 -9.50
N VAL A 100 -13.07 -21.71 -9.15
CA VAL A 100 -14.27 -21.81 -10.00
C VAL A 100 -14.25 -20.81 -11.16
N LEU A 101 -13.92 -19.54 -10.89
CA LEU A 101 -14.01 -18.48 -11.89
C LEU A 101 -12.74 -18.33 -12.74
N ILE A 102 -11.58 -18.78 -12.27
CA ILE A 102 -10.31 -18.61 -13.01
C ILE A 102 -9.65 -19.96 -13.27
N GLY A 103 -9.66 -20.86 -12.29
CA GLY A 103 -8.86 -22.09 -12.33
C GLY A 103 -7.41 -21.80 -11.98
N ARG A 104 -6.46 -22.34 -12.76
CA ARG A 104 -5.03 -22.03 -12.62
C ARG A 104 -4.69 -20.77 -13.42
N TRP A 105 -4.03 -19.80 -12.79
CA TRP A 105 -3.47 -18.67 -13.51
C TRP A 105 -2.45 -19.15 -14.55
N LYS A 106 -2.63 -18.69 -15.78
CA LYS A 106 -1.70 -18.89 -16.90
C LYS A 106 -1.14 -17.54 -17.32
N GLN A 107 0.02 -17.54 -17.98
CA GLN A 107 0.51 -16.35 -18.66
C GLN A 107 -0.43 -16.05 -19.83
N GLN A 108 -1.09 -14.91 -19.79
CA GLN A 108 -2.09 -14.51 -20.77
C GLN A 108 -2.30 -13.01 -20.74
N GLN A 109 -3.02 -12.50 -21.74
CA GLN A 109 -3.48 -11.13 -21.79
C GLN A 109 -5.00 -11.09 -21.66
N ILE A 110 -5.50 -10.32 -20.70
CA ILE A 110 -6.92 -10.16 -20.44
C ILE A 110 -7.31 -8.73 -20.80
N ARG A 111 -8.16 -8.56 -21.81
CA ARG A 111 -8.66 -7.24 -22.19
C ARG A 111 -9.46 -6.61 -21.06
N VAL A 112 -9.07 -5.40 -20.65
CA VAL A 112 -9.75 -4.64 -19.60
C VAL A 112 -11.20 -4.37 -20.05
N TRP A 113 -12.13 -4.37 -19.08
CA TRP A 113 -13.58 -4.25 -19.26
C TRP A 113 -14.32 -5.44 -19.88
N SER A 114 -13.60 -6.50 -20.30
CA SER A 114 -14.25 -7.75 -20.73
C SER A 114 -14.84 -8.54 -19.57
N MET A 115 -15.66 -9.56 -19.85
CA MET A 115 -16.15 -10.47 -18.80
C MET A 115 -15.01 -11.28 -18.14
N ALA A 116 -13.95 -11.60 -18.88
CA ALA A 116 -12.74 -12.20 -18.32
C ALA A 116 -12.06 -11.24 -17.33
N TYR A 117 -12.03 -9.94 -17.64
CA TYR A 117 -11.56 -8.91 -16.72
C TYR A 117 -12.45 -8.77 -15.49
N PHE A 118 -13.79 -8.84 -15.62
CA PHE A 118 -14.68 -8.83 -14.45
C PHE A 118 -14.40 -10.00 -13.50
N ARG A 119 -14.21 -11.22 -14.03
CA ARG A 119 -13.81 -12.40 -13.25
C ARG A 119 -12.48 -12.18 -12.54
N PHE A 120 -11.48 -11.65 -13.26
CA PHE A 120 -10.19 -11.27 -12.70
C PHE A 120 -10.34 -10.25 -11.56
N TRP A 121 -11.09 -9.17 -11.79
CA TRP A 121 -11.31 -8.09 -10.83
C TRP A 121 -12.01 -8.59 -9.56
N LEU A 122 -13.02 -9.45 -9.70
CA LEU A 122 -13.76 -10.01 -8.57
C LEU A 122 -12.85 -10.83 -7.66
N VAL A 123 -12.06 -11.74 -8.25
CA VAL A 123 -11.10 -12.57 -7.52
C VAL A 123 -10.00 -11.70 -6.89
N LYS A 124 -9.41 -10.77 -7.65
CA LYS A 124 -8.43 -9.81 -7.14
C LYS A 124 -8.96 -9.07 -5.91
N THR A 125 -10.15 -8.50 -6.00
CA THR A 125 -10.76 -7.69 -4.94
C THR A 125 -10.96 -8.50 -3.66
N LEU A 126 -11.45 -9.72 -3.77
CA LEU A 126 -11.67 -10.60 -2.63
C LEU A 126 -10.36 -11.12 -2.01
N VAL A 127 -9.36 -11.43 -2.83
CA VAL A 127 -8.03 -11.87 -2.35
C VAL A 127 -7.33 -10.73 -1.60
N GLN A 128 -7.33 -9.51 -2.16
CA GLN A 128 -6.64 -8.36 -1.55
C GLN A 128 -7.33 -7.82 -0.28
N ARG A 129 -8.65 -8.03 -0.14
CA ARG A 129 -9.40 -7.65 1.08
C ARG A 129 -9.54 -8.78 2.10
N ASN A 130 -8.87 -9.90 1.87
CA ASN A 130 -9.00 -11.07 2.73
C ASN A 130 -8.43 -10.81 4.14
N PRO A 131 -9.08 -11.30 5.22
CA PRO A 131 -8.56 -11.16 6.58
C PRO A 131 -7.19 -11.81 6.80
N MET A 132 -6.74 -12.71 5.91
CA MET A 132 -5.39 -13.29 5.94
C MET A 132 -4.27 -12.24 5.83
N ALA A 133 -4.55 -11.03 5.35
CA ALA A 133 -3.62 -9.91 5.39
C ALA A 133 -3.19 -9.52 6.83
N LEU A 134 -4.01 -9.84 7.86
CA LEU A 134 -3.66 -9.62 9.27
C LEU A 134 -2.55 -10.56 9.77
N PHE A 135 -2.37 -11.68 9.06
CA PHE A 135 -1.46 -12.77 9.38
C PHE A 135 -0.15 -12.74 8.57
N VAL A 136 0.09 -11.69 7.79
CA VAL A 136 1.39 -11.42 7.14
C VAL A 136 2.54 -11.60 8.14
N GLY A 137 3.65 -12.21 7.73
CA GLY A 137 4.76 -12.61 8.61
C GLY A 137 4.47 -13.79 9.53
N SER A 138 3.38 -14.54 9.31
CA SER A 138 3.07 -15.80 10.02
C SER A 138 2.98 -16.98 9.04
N PRO A 139 3.09 -18.23 9.54
CA PRO A 139 2.92 -19.42 8.70
C PRO A 139 1.53 -19.54 8.05
N LEU A 140 0.49 -18.96 8.66
CA LEU A 140 -0.89 -19.03 8.15
C LEU A 140 -1.03 -18.32 6.80
N TYR A 141 -0.35 -17.19 6.64
CA TYR A 141 -0.36 -16.46 5.38
C TYR A 141 0.27 -17.28 4.24
N MET A 142 1.29 -18.09 4.54
CA MET A 142 1.92 -18.96 3.56
C MET A 142 0.99 -20.09 3.12
N LEU A 143 0.24 -20.69 4.06
CA LEU A 143 -0.78 -21.70 3.75
C LEU A 143 -1.89 -21.13 2.86
N TYR A 144 -2.31 -19.90 3.14
CA TYR A 144 -3.30 -19.21 2.32
C TYR A 144 -2.82 -19.00 0.87
N LEU A 145 -1.60 -18.53 0.68
CA LEU A 145 -1.03 -18.36 -0.66
C LEU A 145 -0.90 -19.69 -1.41
N ARG A 146 -0.51 -20.78 -0.73
CA ARG A 146 -0.49 -22.13 -1.31
C ARG A 146 -1.88 -22.60 -1.72
N ALA A 147 -2.91 -22.35 -0.91
CA ALA A 147 -4.29 -22.70 -1.24
C ALA A 147 -4.83 -21.92 -2.45
N LEU A 148 -4.32 -20.70 -2.68
CA LEU A 148 -4.58 -19.94 -3.90
C LEU A 148 -3.77 -20.43 -5.11
N GLY A 149 -2.78 -21.31 -4.94
CA GLY A 149 -1.98 -21.93 -6.00
C GLY A 149 -0.51 -21.53 -6.05
N ALA A 150 -0.03 -20.66 -5.16
CA ALA A 150 1.38 -20.27 -5.13
C ALA A 150 2.29 -21.41 -4.68
N LYS A 151 3.48 -21.50 -5.30
CA LYS A 151 4.52 -22.43 -4.89
C LYS A 151 5.39 -21.76 -3.85
N VAL A 152 5.10 -22.00 -2.58
CA VAL A 152 5.85 -21.41 -1.46
C VAL A 152 6.64 -22.48 -0.72
N GLY A 153 7.95 -22.32 -0.65
CA GLY A 153 8.89 -23.21 0.02
C GLY A 153 8.75 -23.24 1.55
N ARG A 154 9.41 -24.20 2.18
CA ARG A 154 9.52 -24.32 3.63
C ARG A 154 10.36 -23.18 4.18
N GLY A 155 10.01 -22.66 5.35
CA GLY A 155 10.82 -21.62 5.97
C GLY A 155 10.60 -20.21 5.46
N ALA A 156 10.03 -20.01 4.26
CA ALA A 156 9.82 -18.69 3.65
C ALA A 156 8.96 -17.76 4.52
N VAL A 157 9.27 -16.45 4.50
CA VAL A 157 8.62 -15.42 5.30
C VAL A 157 8.31 -14.19 4.47
N ILE A 158 7.04 -13.79 4.44
CA ILE A 158 6.57 -12.61 3.69
C ILE A 158 6.03 -11.57 4.69
N PHE A 159 6.64 -10.39 4.71
CA PHE A 159 6.25 -9.25 5.52
C PHE A 159 5.46 -8.18 4.75
N SER A 160 5.43 -8.25 3.41
CA SER A 160 4.61 -7.36 2.59
C SER A 160 3.11 -7.62 2.79
N ARG A 161 2.35 -6.53 2.84
CA ARG A 161 0.87 -6.56 2.85
C ARG A 161 0.26 -6.43 1.46
N ASN A 162 1.07 -6.24 0.43
CA ASN A 162 0.63 -6.23 -0.96
C ASN A 162 0.40 -7.69 -1.40
N VAL A 163 -0.85 -8.14 -1.30
CA VAL A 163 -1.20 -9.54 -1.56
C VAL A 163 -1.10 -9.85 -3.05
N PRO A 164 -0.31 -10.87 -3.47
CA PRO A 164 -0.21 -11.26 -4.87
C PRO A 164 -1.52 -11.87 -5.37
N VAL A 165 -1.85 -11.65 -6.65
CA VAL A 165 -3.14 -12.06 -7.22
C VAL A 165 -3.00 -13.28 -8.12
N CYS A 166 -2.01 -13.27 -9.02
CA CYS A 166 -1.77 -14.36 -9.96
C CYS A 166 -0.88 -15.44 -9.34
N THR A 167 -1.37 -16.03 -8.25
CA THR A 167 -0.63 -16.93 -7.36
C THR A 167 -0.03 -18.16 -8.04
N ASP A 168 -0.67 -18.80 -9.03
CA ASP A 168 -0.08 -19.97 -9.71
C ASP A 168 1.18 -19.63 -10.54
N LEU A 169 1.43 -18.33 -10.78
CA LEU A 169 2.62 -17.82 -11.46
C LEU A 169 3.70 -17.33 -10.48
N LEU A 170 3.47 -17.49 -9.17
CA LEU A 170 4.40 -17.09 -8.12
C LEU A 170 5.11 -18.32 -7.53
N SER A 171 6.44 -18.31 -7.62
CA SER A 171 7.31 -19.29 -6.97
C SER A 171 8.22 -18.60 -5.96
N ILE A 172 8.25 -19.13 -4.74
CA ILE A 172 9.06 -18.64 -3.63
C ILE A 172 9.79 -19.84 -3.05
N GLY A 173 11.12 -19.84 -3.09
CA GLY A 173 11.97 -20.92 -2.62
C GLY A 173 11.96 -21.09 -1.10
N ASP A 174 12.61 -22.16 -0.64
CA ASP A 174 12.78 -22.43 0.78
C ASP A 174 13.58 -21.30 1.42
N GLY A 175 13.19 -20.85 2.62
CA GLY A 175 13.96 -19.84 3.35
C GLY A 175 13.95 -18.42 2.75
N ALA A 176 13.20 -18.14 1.68
CA ALA A 176 13.12 -16.80 1.11
C ALA A 176 12.48 -15.78 2.07
N VAL A 177 12.98 -14.54 2.07
CA VAL A 177 12.52 -13.43 2.90
C VAL A 177 12.06 -12.28 2.01
N ILE A 178 10.78 -11.92 2.11
CA ILE A 178 10.22 -10.74 1.42
C ILE A 178 9.84 -9.69 2.46
N ARG A 179 10.47 -8.51 2.39
CA ARG A 179 10.28 -7.42 3.36
C ARG A 179 8.96 -6.66 3.12
N LYS A 180 8.69 -5.67 3.98
CA LYS A 180 7.43 -4.91 3.94
C LYS A 180 7.38 -3.98 2.71
N ASP A 181 6.16 -3.65 2.30
CA ASP A 181 5.88 -2.71 1.18
C ASP A 181 6.46 -3.11 -0.18
N SER A 182 6.86 -4.37 -0.37
CA SER A 182 7.27 -4.90 -1.68
C SER A 182 6.08 -5.28 -2.55
N PHE A 183 6.17 -5.10 -3.87
CA PHE A 183 5.15 -5.52 -4.86
C PHE A 183 5.65 -6.71 -5.71
N PHE A 184 4.81 -7.73 -5.86
CA PHE A 184 5.09 -8.96 -6.64
C PHE A 184 3.76 -9.57 -7.12
N ASN A 185 2.93 -8.75 -7.76
CA ASN A 185 1.50 -9.01 -7.98
C ASN A 185 1.20 -10.23 -8.87
N GLY A 186 2.14 -10.60 -9.75
CA GLY A 186 1.96 -11.60 -10.81
C GLY A 186 1.15 -11.10 -12.02
N TYR A 187 0.84 -9.80 -12.05
CA TYR A 187 0.23 -9.12 -13.19
C TYR A 187 0.66 -7.65 -13.24
N ARG A 188 0.51 -7.04 -14.43
CA ARG A 188 0.54 -5.60 -14.65
C ARG A 188 -0.53 -5.21 -15.67
N ALA A 189 -1.01 -3.98 -15.62
CA ALA A 189 -1.82 -3.41 -16.67
C ALA A 189 -0.94 -2.63 -17.66
N HIS A 190 -1.20 -2.77 -18.94
CA HIS A 190 -0.50 -2.06 -20.02
C HIS A 190 -1.46 -1.84 -21.16
N ASN A 191 -1.63 -0.60 -21.64
CA ASN A 191 -2.41 -0.29 -22.84
C ASN A 191 -3.78 -1.02 -22.95
N GLY A 192 -4.61 -0.96 -21.89
CA GLY A 192 -5.95 -1.56 -21.90
C GLY A 192 -6.00 -3.10 -21.80
N ILE A 193 -4.89 -3.76 -21.48
CA ILE A 193 -4.82 -5.20 -21.17
C ILE A 193 -4.18 -5.43 -19.80
N ILE A 194 -4.63 -6.48 -19.11
CA ILE A 194 -3.93 -7.07 -17.97
C ILE A 194 -3.01 -8.16 -18.50
N GLN A 195 -1.71 -8.01 -18.29
CA GLN A 195 -0.70 -9.02 -18.58
C GLN A 195 -0.41 -9.80 -17.31
N THR A 196 -0.59 -11.12 -17.32
CA THR A 196 -0.18 -12.00 -16.23
C THR A 196 1.16 -12.65 -16.55
N GLY A 197 2.04 -12.76 -15.57
CA GLY A 197 3.38 -13.31 -15.79
C GLY A 197 4.04 -13.79 -14.50
N ALA A 198 5.10 -14.58 -14.66
CA ALA A 198 5.75 -15.28 -13.56
C ALA A 198 6.65 -14.37 -12.74
N VAL A 199 6.72 -14.62 -11.44
CA VAL A 199 7.74 -14.09 -10.52
C VAL A 199 8.32 -15.27 -9.76
N SER A 200 9.62 -15.49 -9.90
CA SER A 200 10.32 -16.65 -9.34
C SER A 200 11.42 -16.23 -8.39
N LEU A 201 11.30 -16.59 -7.12
CA LEU A 201 12.32 -16.35 -6.10
C LEU A 201 12.93 -17.69 -5.69
N GLY A 202 14.26 -17.81 -5.79
CA GLY A 202 15.04 -18.97 -5.36
C GLY A 202 15.05 -19.17 -3.84
N LYS A 203 15.75 -20.20 -3.40
CA LYS A 203 15.99 -20.51 -1.99
C LYS A 203 16.83 -19.43 -1.34
N ASP A 204 16.56 -19.16 -0.07
CA ASP A 204 17.31 -18.20 0.77
C ASP A 204 17.51 -16.82 0.13
N THR A 205 16.57 -16.42 -0.73
CA THR A 205 16.56 -15.09 -1.35
C THR A 205 16.12 -14.01 -0.39
N LEU A 206 16.65 -12.80 -0.56
CA LEU A 206 16.21 -11.62 0.16
C LEU A 206 15.62 -10.58 -0.81
N VAL A 207 14.37 -10.20 -0.58
CA VAL A 207 13.72 -9.07 -1.28
C VAL A 207 13.55 -7.92 -0.29
N GLY A 208 14.29 -6.85 -0.52
CA GLY A 208 14.30 -5.64 0.29
C GLY A 208 12.95 -4.94 0.37
N GLU A 209 12.83 -4.05 1.35
CA GLU A 209 11.63 -3.24 1.56
C GLU A 209 11.47 -2.15 0.50
N MET A 210 10.21 -1.78 0.21
CA MET A 210 9.87 -0.83 -0.86
C MET A 210 10.37 -1.25 -2.25
N THR A 211 10.44 -2.55 -2.51
CA THR A 211 10.84 -3.08 -3.81
C THR A 211 9.66 -3.34 -4.73
N VAL A 212 9.90 -3.31 -6.04
CA VAL A 212 8.89 -3.70 -7.04
C VAL A 212 9.46 -4.75 -7.98
N LEU A 213 8.87 -5.94 -7.96
CA LEU A 213 9.15 -7.03 -8.89
C LEU A 213 8.07 -7.05 -9.97
N ASP A 214 8.45 -6.69 -11.20
CA ASP A 214 7.55 -6.80 -12.34
C ASP A 214 7.36 -8.27 -12.76
N ILE A 215 6.41 -8.52 -13.66
CA ILE A 215 6.22 -9.85 -14.24
C ILE A 215 7.43 -10.26 -15.12
N TRP A 216 7.66 -11.57 -15.21
CA TRP A 216 8.82 -12.17 -15.89
C TRP A 216 10.15 -11.77 -15.26
N THR A 217 10.19 -11.70 -13.94
CA THR A 217 11.41 -11.46 -13.16
C THR A 217 11.77 -12.67 -12.34
N SER A 218 13.07 -12.84 -12.05
CA SER A 218 13.52 -13.89 -11.14
C SER A 218 14.73 -13.51 -10.30
N LEU A 219 14.83 -14.13 -9.12
CA LEU A 219 16.00 -14.11 -8.26
C LEU A 219 16.47 -15.56 -8.09
N GLY A 220 17.75 -15.81 -8.35
CA GLY A 220 18.42 -17.10 -8.14
C GLY A 220 18.54 -17.50 -6.67
N ASP A 221 19.06 -18.69 -6.39
CA ASP A 221 19.26 -19.19 -5.02
C ASP A 221 20.31 -18.32 -4.30
N GLY A 222 20.02 -17.87 -3.07
CA GLY A 222 20.86 -16.97 -2.28
C GLY A 222 20.95 -15.53 -2.78
N ALA A 223 20.22 -15.18 -3.85
CA ALA A 223 20.25 -13.84 -4.43
C ALA A 223 19.57 -12.79 -3.53
N GLN A 224 20.09 -11.57 -3.58
CA GLN A 224 19.59 -10.45 -2.77
C GLN A 224 19.20 -9.25 -3.64
N LEU A 225 18.07 -8.64 -3.31
CA LEU A 225 17.63 -7.36 -3.87
C LEU A 225 17.54 -6.32 -2.75
N GLY A 226 18.28 -5.23 -2.87
CA GLY A 226 18.34 -4.15 -1.89
C GLY A 226 17.01 -3.42 -1.68
N HIS A 227 16.97 -2.59 -0.63
CA HIS A 227 15.84 -1.70 -0.37
C HIS A 227 15.60 -0.72 -1.53
N SER A 228 14.37 -0.22 -1.68
CA SER A 228 14.01 0.78 -2.70
C SER A 228 14.45 0.42 -4.12
N SER A 229 14.50 -0.87 -4.44
CA SER A 229 15.00 -1.41 -5.71
C SER A 229 13.89 -2.00 -6.57
N SER A 230 14.13 -2.17 -7.87
CA SER A 230 13.13 -2.75 -8.77
C SER A 230 13.73 -3.66 -9.83
N LEU A 231 13.11 -4.83 -9.99
CA LEU A 231 13.31 -5.67 -11.16
C LEU A 231 12.25 -5.33 -12.19
N HIS A 232 12.71 -4.82 -13.33
CA HIS A 232 11.90 -4.61 -14.53
C HIS A 232 11.71 -5.95 -15.25
N ALA A 233 10.64 -6.05 -16.03
CA ALA A 233 10.33 -7.26 -16.79
C ALA A 233 11.55 -7.80 -17.56
N GLY A 234 11.77 -9.11 -17.47
CA GLY A 234 12.91 -9.81 -18.09
C GLY A 234 14.20 -9.80 -17.27
N GLN A 235 14.31 -9.01 -16.19
CA GLN A 235 15.49 -9.03 -15.33
C GLN A 235 15.54 -10.29 -14.47
N THR A 236 16.73 -10.88 -14.39
CA THR A 236 17.03 -12.01 -13.53
C THR A 236 18.29 -11.70 -12.73
N VAL A 237 18.22 -11.87 -11.41
CA VAL A 237 19.38 -11.82 -10.53
C VAL A 237 19.95 -13.24 -10.43
N PRO A 238 21.22 -13.47 -10.81
CA PRO A 238 21.87 -14.78 -10.70
C PRO A 238 22.00 -15.28 -9.25
N ASP A 239 22.31 -16.57 -9.10
CA ASP A 239 22.51 -17.20 -7.78
C ASP A 239 23.61 -16.50 -6.98
N GLY A 240 23.34 -16.23 -5.70
CA GLY A 240 24.27 -15.61 -4.76
C GLY A 240 24.60 -14.14 -5.00
N GLU A 241 24.12 -13.54 -6.11
CA GLU A 241 24.41 -12.14 -6.41
C GLU A 241 23.55 -11.15 -5.62
N CYS A 242 24.11 -9.97 -5.35
CA CYS A 242 23.41 -8.85 -4.74
C CYS A 242 23.16 -7.76 -5.78
N TRP A 243 21.91 -7.31 -5.90
CA TRP A 243 21.51 -6.26 -6.84
C TRP A 243 20.72 -5.16 -6.10
N HIS A 244 20.77 -3.94 -6.60
CA HIS A 244 20.05 -2.79 -6.03
C HIS A 244 19.78 -1.69 -7.06
N GLY A 245 18.89 -0.76 -6.74
CA GLY A 245 18.51 0.35 -7.62
C GLY A 245 17.26 0.09 -8.46
N SER A 246 16.85 1.07 -9.25
CA SER A 246 15.70 1.02 -10.15
C SER A 246 16.10 1.57 -11.52
N PRO A 247 16.21 0.74 -12.57
CA PRO A 247 16.21 -0.73 -12.51
C PRO A 247 17.38 -1.25 -11.67
N ALA A 248 17.27 -2.47 -11.15
CA ALA A 248 18.33 -3.03 -10.33
C ALA A 248 19.57 -3.34 -11.17
N GLN A 249 20.74 -3.14 -10.57
CA GLN A 249 22.06 -3.43 -11.10
C GLN A 249 22.91 -4.18 -10.04
N PRO A 250 23.95 -4.94 -10.44
CA PRO A 250 24.84 -5.65 -9.52
C PRO A 250 25.51 -4.73 -8.50
N THR A 251 25.79 -5.27 -7.31
CA THR A 251 26.47 -4.59 -6.20
C THR A 251 27.16 -5.57 -5.26
N ASP A 252 28.18 -5.08 -4.55
CA ASP A 252 28.87 -5.83 -3.50
C ASP A 252 28.24 -5.62 -2.11
N VAL A 253 27.17 -4.82 -2.02
CA VAL A 253 26.48 -4.52 -0.76
C VAL A 253 25.60 -5.69 -0.32
N ASP A 254 26.09 -6.44 0.65
CA ASP A 254 25.29 -7.46 1.35
C ASP A 254 24.16 -6.80 2.15
N CYS A 255 22.92 -7.21 1.88
CA CYS A 255 21.70 -6.73 2.53
C CYS A 255 21.21 -7.67 3.66
N GLN A 256 21.69 -8.91 3.73
CA GLN A 256 21.25 -9.92 4.69
C GLN A 256 22.30 -10.17 5.79
N ARG A 257 22.31 -9.35 6.82
CA ARG A 257 23.41 -9.33 7.81
C ARG A 257 23.11 -9.94 9.19
N ILE A 258 22.14 -10.85 9.29
CA ILE A 258 21.86 -11.52 10.58
C ILE A 258 21.87 -13.05 10.47
N PRO A 259 22.42 -13.74 11.49
CA PRO A 259 22.48 -15.20 11.50
C PRO A 259 21.08 -15.80 11.66
N THR A 260 20.87 -16.95 11.03
CA THR A 260 19.70 -17.79 11.26
C THR A 260 19.72 -18.38 12.67
N MET A 261 18.55 -18.82 13.16
CA MET A 261 18.42 -19.50 14.44
C MET A 261 17.58 -20.76 14.28
N ASP A 262 17.77 -21.72 15.18
CA ASP A 262 16.98 -22.95 15.19
C ASP A 262 15.53 -22.66 15.57
N VAL A 263 14.64 -22.80 14.58
CA VAL A 263 13.20 -22.61 14.75
C VAL A 263 12.49 -23.89 14.32
N SER A 264 12.02 -24.64 15.31
CA SER A 264 11.27 -25.88 15.08
C SER A 264 9.90 -25.64 14.43
N THR A 265 9.42 -26.64 13.68
CA THR A 265 8.05 -26.64 13.13
C THR A 265 7.00 -26.49 14.24
N ARG A 266 7.21 -27.12 15.40
CA ARG A 266 6.33 -26.98 16.58
C ARG A 266 6.16 -25.52 16.97
N ARG A 267 7.24 -24.74 17.01
CA ARG A 267 7.19 -23.31 17.35
C ARG A 267 6.35 -22.51 16.35
N ARG A 268 6.53 -22.77 15.04
CA ARG A 268 5.74 -22.15 13.97
C ARG A 268 4.24 -22.45 14.11
N VAL A 269 3.90 -23.72 14.36
CA VAL A 269 2.52 -24.18 14.54
C VAL A 269 1.91 -23.55 15.79
N VAL A 270 2.58 -23.61 16.95
CA VAL A 270 2.08 -23.01 18.19
C VAL A 270 1.83 -21.51 18.01
N PHE A 271 2.74 -20.78 17.36
CA PHE A 271 2.55 -19.36 17.10
C PHE A 271 1.31 -19.08 16.23
N ALA A 272 1.13 -19.82 15.14
CA ALA A 272 -0.05 -19.73 14.29
C ALA A 272 -1.35 -20.07 15.05
N THR A 273 -1.33 -21.15 15.83
CA THR A 273 -2.47 -21.58 16.65
C THR A 273 -2.82 -20.52 17.69
N VAL A 274 -1.85 -19.96 18.42
CA VAL A 274 -2.09 -18.89 19.39
C VAL A 274 -2.69 -17.66 18.73
N GLN A 275 -2.25 -17.30 17.52
CA GLN A 275 -2.88 -16.19 16.78
C GLN A 275 -4.35 -16.46 16.45
N LEU A 276 -4.68 -17.67 15.98
CA LEU A 276 -6.06 -18.07 15.70
C LEU A 276 -6.90 -18.15 16.98
N VAL A 277 -6.36 -18.74 18.04
CA VAL A 277 -7.02 -18.84 19.35
C VAL A 277 -7.31 -17.44 19.89
N ASN A 278 -6.36 -16.51 19.86
CA ASN A 278 -6.58 -15.14 20.31
C ASN A 278 -7.65 -14.44 19.45
N LEU A 279 -7.64 -14.64 18.14
CA LEU A 279 -8.67 -14.06 17.27
C LEU A 279 -10.06 -14.64 17.58
N LEU A 280 -10.17 -15.97 17.66
CA LEU A 280 -11.45 -16.68 17.72
C LEU A 280 -12.03 -16.79 19.13
N LEU A 281 -11.21 -16.97 20.16
CA LEU A 281 -11.64 -17.15 21.55
C LEU A 281 -11.67 -15.84 22.34
N VAL A 282 -10.89 -14.83 21.93
CA VAL A 282 -10.86 -13.53 22.63
C VAL A 282 -11.45 -12.44 21.75
N GLY A 283 -10.93 -12.27 20.53
CA GLY A 283 -11.34 -11.22 19.62
C GLY A 283 -12.83 -11.26 19.29
N THR A 284 -13.33 -12.39 18.78
CA THR A 284 -14.74 -12.50 18.39
C THR A 284 -15.71 -12.40 19.58
N PRO A 285 -15.53 -13.13 20.71
CA PRO A 285 -16.43 -12.98 21.84
C PRO A 285 -16.42 -11.55 22.41
N LEU A 286 -15.26 -10.88 22.41
CA LEU A 286 -15.17 -9.49 22.82
C LEU A 286 -16.02 -8.56 21.94
N THR A 287 -16.06 -8.75 20.61
CA THR A 287 -16.94 -7.95 19.75
C THR A 287 -18.42 -8.18 20.10
N PHE A 288 -18.81 -9.42 20.41
CA PHE A 288 -20.18 -9.71 20.86
C PHE A 288 -20.49 -9.11 22.22
N VAL A 289 -19.57 -9.15 23.18
CA VAL A 289 -19.73 -8.50 24.49
C VAL A 289 -19.94 -7.01 24.32
N VAL A 290 -19.15 -6.35 23.45
CA VAL A 290 -19.31 -4.92 23.15
C VAL A 290 -20.67 -4.63 22.51
N VAL A 291 -21.06 -5.38 21.47
CA VAL A 291 -22.37 -5.18 20.82
C VAL A 291 -23.53 -5.44 21.78
N ARG A 292 -23.45 -6.48 22.62
CA ARG A 292 -24.47 -6.77 23.64
C ARG A 292 -24.52 -5.69 24.72
N ALA A 293 -23.38 -5.17 25.16
CA ALA A 293 -23.36 -4.05 26.10
C ALA A 293 -24.02 -2.80 25.49
N LEU A 294 -23.77 -2.54 24.20
CA LEU A 294 -24.44 -1.45 23.48
C LEU A 294 -25.96 -1.65 23.43
N THR A 295 -26.49 -2.85 23.17
CA THR A 295 -27.95 -3.07 23.16
C THR A 295 -28.63 -2.95 24.53
N LYS A 296 -27.86 -2.80 25.62
CA LYS A 296 -28.39 -2.50 26.97
C LYS A 296 -28.38 -1.01 27.32
N VAL A 297 -27.85 -0.17 26.43
CA VAL A 297 -27.93 1.29 26.58
C VAL A 297 -29.40 1.71 26.54
N PRO A 298 -29.91 2.48 27.52
CA PRO A 298 -31.34 2.82 27.61
C PRO A 298 -31.94 3.36 26.32
N GLN A 299 -31.21 4.22 25.62
CA GLN A 299 -31.56 4.76 24.30
C GLN A 299 -31.85 3.64 23.28
N LEU A 300 -30.97 2.64 23.18
CA LEU A 300 -31.12 1.51 22.27
C LEU A 300 -32.24 0.55 22.68
N VAL A 301 -32.48 0.40 23.99
CA VAL A 301 -33.59 -0.40 24.52
C VAL A 301 -34.93 0.24 24.12
N THR A 302 -35.07 1.55 24.23
CA THR A 302 -36.26 2.28 23.81
C THR A 302 -36.51 2.13 22.31
N LEU A 303 -35.47 2.21 21.48
CA LEU A 303 -35.59 2.04 20.02
C LEU A 303 -35.95 0.61 19.59
N LEU A 304 -35.58 -0.39 20.39
CA LEU A 304 -35.94 -1.80 20.14
C LEU A 304 -37.36 -2.14 20.62
N ALA A 305 -37.98 -1.29 21.44
CA ALA A 305 -39.36 -1.49 21.89
C ALA A 305 -40.35 -1.20 20.76
N ALA A 306 -41.40 -2.01 20.64
CA ALA A 306 -42.43 -1.78 19.63
C ALA A 306 -43.15 -0.45 19.89
N GLY A 307 -43.04 0.51 18.97
CA GLY A 307 -43.61 1.85 19.09
C GLY A 307 -43.61 2.60 17.75
N PRO A 308 -44.05 3.88 17.74
CA PRO A 308 -43.96 4.75 16.57
C PRO A 308 -42.49 4.95 16.14
N VAL A 309 -42.27 5.11 14.84
CA VAL A 309 -40.95 5.31 14.25
C VAL A 309 -40.27 6.58 14.81
N SER A 310 -39.22 6.38 15.60
CA SER A 310 -38.56 7.42 16.40
C SER A 310 -37.70 8.37 15.58
N PHE A 311 -37.15 7.95 14.43
CA PHE A 311 -36.30 8.82 13.60
C PHE A 311 -37.04 10.03 12.99
N THR A 312 -38.37 10.06 13.08
CA THR A 312 -39.19 11.22 12.67
C THR A 312 -39.17 12.36 13.69
N SER A 313 -38.67 12.11 14.91
CA SER A 313 -38.58 13.09 15.99
C SER A 313 -37.18 13.69 16.09
N TRP A 314 -37.08 14.98 16.44
CA TRP A 314 -35.80 15.61 16.75
C TRP A 314 -35.09 14.97 17.97
N ALA A 315 -35.84 14.42 18.91
CA ALA A 315 -35.29 13.77 20.10
C ALA A 315 -34.34 12.61 19.75
N PHE A 316 -34.66 11.83 18.71
CA PHE A 316 -33.80 10.75 18.21
C PHE A 316 -32.40 11.24 17.80
N TYR A 317 -32.33 12.38 17.11
CA TYR A 317 -31.06 12.93 16.67
C TYR A 317 -30.26 13.53 17.82
N ARG A 318 -30.94 14.27 18.71
CA ARG A 318 -30.32 14.99 19.83
C ARG A 318 -29.90 14.06 20.97
N ASP A 319 -30.79 13.18 21.41
CA ASP A 319 -30.64 12.42 22.65
C ASP A 319 -29.97 11.07 22.42
N ASP A 320 -30.23 10.42 21.28
CA ASP A 320 -29.69 9.08 20.97
C ASP A 320 -28.45 9.16 20.06
N ALA A 321 -28.61 9.64 18.83
CA ALA A 321 -27.56 9.56 17.82
C ALA A 321 -26.32 10.42 18.18
N LEU A 322 -26.54 11.61 18.76
CA LEU A 322 -25.45 12.50 19.13
C LEU A 322 -24.57 11.88 20.21
N VAL A 323 -25.17 11.35 21.28
CA VAL A 323 -24.44 10.77 22.41
C VAL A 323 -23.78 9.45 22.02
N ILE A 324 -24.51 8.55 21.34
CA ILE A 324 -24.01 7.23 20.90
C ILE A 324 -22.86 7.37 19.89
N SER A 325 -22.80 8.46 19.12
CA SER A 325 -21.67 8.71 18.22
C SER A 325 -20.52 9.46 18.90
N ALA A 326 -20.80 10.52 19.65
CA ALA A 326 -19.77 11.40 20.19
C ALA A 326 -18.95 10.73 21.29
N VAL A 327 -19.61 10.10 22.28
CA VAL A 327 -18.92 9.53 23.44
C VAL A 327 -17.96 8.41 23.02
N PRO A 328 -18.38 7.40 22.22
CA PRO A 328 -17.45 6.37 21.75
C PRO A 328 -16.39 6.90 20.80
N PHE A 329 -16.71 7.87 19.93
CA PHE A 329 -15.73 8.43 19.00
C PHE A 329 -14.61 9.16 19.75
N PHE A 330 -14.94 10.20 20.51
CA PHE A 330 -13.93 10.99 21.24
C PHE A 330 -13.28 10.18 22.36
N GLY A 331 -14.03 9.31 23.03
CA GLY A 331 -13.51 8.35 24.00
C GLY A 331 -12.47 7.40 23.37
N ALA A 332 -12.76 6.80 22.21
CA ALA A 332 -11.82 5.91 21.52
C ALA A 332 -10.56 6.65 21.04
N VAL A 333 -10.69 7.91 20.60
CA VAL A 333 -9.54 8.75 20.24
C VAL A 333 -8.63 8.98 21.45
N LEU A 334 -9.20 9.33 22.62
CA LEU A 334 -8.40 9.57 23.83
C LEU A 334 -7.81 8.28 24.41
N VAL A 335 -8.62 7.23 24.57
CA VAL A 335 -8.18 5.93 25.08
C VAL A 335 -7.14 5.32 24.16
N GLY A 336 -7.35 5.39 22.84
CA GLY A 336 -6.41 4.90 21.86
C GLY A 336 -5.09 5.69 21.89
N LEU A 337 -5.14 7.01 22.10
CA LEU A 337 -3.96 7.84 22.24
C LEU A 337 -3.14 7.40 23.47
N VAL A 338 -3.78 7.27 24.63
CA VAL A 338 -3.15 6.75 25.87
C VAL A 338 -2.57 5.35 25.63
N PHE A 339 -3.33 4.47 24.97
CA PHE A 339 -2.89 3.11 24.66
C PHE A 339 -1.61 3.09 23.83
N VAL A 340 -1.53 3.84 22.73
CA VAL A 340 -0.34 3.84 21.85
C VAL A 340 0.89 4.46 22.51
N GLY A 341 0.69 5.41 23.43
CA GLY A 341 1.78 6.00 24.20
C GLY A 341 2.26 5.15 25.38
N THR A 342 1.49 4.18 25.85
CA THR A 342 1.79 3.44 27.11
C THR A 342 2.07 1.96 26.89
N VAL A 343 1.17 1.23 26.24
CA VAL A 343 1.29 -0.24 26.10
C VAL A 343 2.55 -0.64 25.33
N PRO A 344 2.92 -0.01 24.20
CA PRO A 344 4.14 -0.34 23.49
C PRO A 344 5.41 -0.13 24.32
N ARG A 345 5.42 0.84 25.26
CA ARG A 345 6.56 1.06 26.17
C ARG A 345 6.74 -0.08 27.14
N VAL A 346 5.64 -0.54 27.74
CA VAL A 346 5.66 -1.71 28.64
C VAL A 346 6.12 -2.95 27.88
N LEU A 347 5.61 -3.16 26.67
CA LEU A 347 6.04 -4.25 25.80
C LEU A 347 7.53 -4.16 25.42
N ASN A 348 8.06 -2.95 25.24
CA ASN A 348 9.47 -2.74 24.87
C ASN A 348 10.45 -3.14 25.98
N LEU A 349 10.02 -3.22 27.24
CA LEU A 349 10.88 -3.68 28.34
C LEU A 349 11.42 -5.11 28.14
N PHE A 350 10.74 -5.91 27.31
CA PHE A 350 11.15 -7.28 26.99
C PHE A 350 12.11 -7.36 25.80
N ILE A 351 12.37 -6.26 25.10
CA ILE A 351 13.25 -6.21 23.93
C ILE A 351 14.60 -5.63 24.33
N LYS A 352 15.67 -6.38 24.08
CA LYS A 352 17.04 -5.88 24.17
C LYS A 352 17.51 -5.45 22.78
N PRO A 353 18.01 -4.21 22.61
CA PRO A 353 18.59 -3.76 21.35
C PRO A 353 19.74 -4.66 20.91
N ASP A 354 19.93 -4.80 19.60
CA ASP A 354 21.01 -5.55 18.92
C ASP A 354 21.07 -7.05 19.21
N LYS A 355 20.22 -7.56 20.10
CA LYS A 355 20.05 -8.98 20.36
C LYS A 355 19.27 -9.65 19.23
N VAL A 356 19.82 -10.76 18.73
CA VAL A 356 19.13 -11.62 17.76
C VAL A 356 18.11 -12.48 18.49
N TYR A 357 16.87 -12.44 18.02
CA TYR A 357 15.75 -13.21 18.56
C TYR A 357 15.19 -14.16 17.51
N PRO A 358 14.75 -15.38 17.90
CA PRO A 358 14.10 -16.29 16.97
C PRO A 358 12.67 -15.82 16.66
N LEU A 359 12.26 -15.96 15.40
CA LEU A 359 10.90 -15.70 14.94
C LEU A 359 9.87 -16.61 15.65
N TYR A 360 8.59 -16.26 15.50
CA TYR A 360 7.46 -17.05 15.99
C TYR A 360 7.49 -17.39 17.50
N GLY A 361 8.03 -16.48 18.31
CA GLY A 361 7.95 -16.60 19.77
C GLY A 361 7.50 -15.30 20.41
N PHE A 362 7.63 -15.24 21.73
CA PHE A 362 7.20 -14.11 22.56
C PHE A 362 7.77 -12.76 22.09
N HIS A 363 9.09 -12.66 21.92
CA HIS A 363 9.75 -11.42 21.46
C HIS A 363 9.30 -10.98 20.06
N TYR A 364 9.08 -11.94 19.16
CA TYR A 364 8.58 -11.65 17.82
C TYR A 364 7.11 -11.16 17.87
N TRP A 365 6.28 -11.74 18.73
CA TRP A 365 4.92 -11.25 18.97
C TRP A 365 4.94 -9.82 19.53
N ILE A 366 5.81 -9.55 20.51
CA ILE A 366 6.00 -8.21 21.09
C ILE A 366 6.42 -7.19 20.03
N HIS A 367 7.47 -7.50 19.25
CA HIS A 367 7.94 -6.61 18.20
C HIS A 367 6.81 -6.28 17.21
N ARG A 368 6.06 -7.29 16.78
CA ARG A 368 4.92 -7.09 15.88
C ARG A 368 3.78 -6.29 16.53
N ALA A 369 3.52 -6.47 17.81
CA ALA A 369 2.53 -5.71 18.56
C ALA A 369 2.93 -4.23 18.65
N ILE A 370 4.18 -3.94 18.99
CA ILE A 370 4.75 -2.57 19.00
C ILE A 370 4.62 -1.95 17.61
N ALA A 371 5.12 -2.61 16.57
CA ALA A 371 5.06 -2.10 15.20
C ALA A 371 3.61 -1.83 14.74
N ARG A 372 2.66 -2.71 15.07
CA ARG A 372 1.25 -2.52 14.67
C ARG A 372 0.57 -1.37 15.42
N THR A 373 0.84 -1.22 16.71
CA THR A 373 0.14 -0.26 17.59
C THR A 373 0.73 1.14 17.51
N THR A 374 2.01 1.28 17.16
CA THR A 374 2.68 2.59 17.05
C THR A 374 2.67 3.18 15.64
N ASN A 375 2.17 2.45 14.63
CA ASN A 375 1.98 2.91 13.25
C ASN A 375 0.50 3.06 12.87
N ILE A 376 -0.35 3.51 13.81
CA ILE A 376 -1.78 3.74 13.54
C ILE A 376 -1.93 5.01 12.69
N LYS A 377 -2.39 4.83 11.44
CA LYS A 377 -2.58 5.92 10.46
C LYS A 377 -3.41 7.09 11.00
N PHE A 378 -4.43 6.83 11.81
CA PHE A 378 -5.27 7.89 12.37
C PHE A 378 -4.47 8.93 13.16
N TYR A 379 -3.59 8.50 14.06
CA TYR A 379 -2.76 9.42 14.87
C TYR A 379 -1.64 10.05 14.05
N ASN A 380 -1.04 9.31 13.13
CA ASN A 380 -0.02 9.87 12.23
C ASN A 380 -0.60 10.98 11.34
N VAL A 381 -1.84 10.84 10.84
CA VAL A 381 -2.51 11.92 10.09
C VAL A 381 -2.98 13.03 11.02
N LEU A 382 -3.47 12.71 12.22
CA LEU A 382 -3.92 13.73 13.18
C LEU A 382 -2.80 14.69 13.57
N PHE A 383 -1.59 14.17 13.83
CA PHE A 383 -0.46 14.97 14.28
C PHE A 383 0.54 15.33 13.18
N GLY A 384 0.69 14.52 12.13
CA GLY A 384 1.63 14.75 11.02
C GLY A 384 1.34 16.05 10.27
N GLY A 385 2.36 16.71 9.75
CA GLY A 385 2.22 18.06 9.17
C GLY A 385 1.81 19.11 10.20
N THR A 386 2.03 18.87 11.49
CA THR A 386 1.82 19.87 12.55
C THR A 386 2.99 19.86 13.52
N SER A 387 3.17 20.93 14.30
CA SER A 387 4.19 20.95 15.36
C SER A 387 3.97 19.90 16.46
N TYR A 388 2.74 19.39 16.61
CA TYR A 388 2.41 18.38 17.61
C TYR A 388 3.03 17.01 17.29
N ILE A 389 3.45 16.76 16.04
CA ILE A 389 4.05 15.47 15.65
C ILE A 389 5.32 15.15 16.44
N VAL A 390 6.13 16.16 16.76
CA VAL A 390 7.37 15.98 17.53
C VAL A 390 7.05 15.49 18.94
N HIS A 391 6.03 16.06 19.58
CA HIS A 391 5.59 15.63 20.91
C HIS A 391 4.99 14.21 20.86
N TYR A 392 4.17 13.93 19.85
CA TYR A 392 3.59 12.61 19.66
C TYR A 392 4.66 11.53 19.43
N LEU A 393 5.62 11.73 18.52
CA LEU A 393 6.68 10.77 18.24
C LEU A 393 7.63 10.58 19.44
N ARG A 394 7.98 11.65 20.17
CA ARG A 394 8.70 11.54 21.44
C ARG A 394 7.92 10.71 22.45
N TRP A 395 6.60 10.92 22.50
CA TRP A 395 5.74 10.15 23.37
C TRP A 395 5.50 8.72 22.87
N LEU A 396 5.70 8.40 21.60
CA LEU A 396 5.76 7.01 21.14
C LEU A 396 7.08 6.33 21.53
N GLY A 397 8.18 7.08 21.56
CA GLY A 397 9.49 6.57 21.98
C GLY A 397 10.70 7.06 21.17
N TYR A 398 10.50 7.94 20.19
CA TYR A 398 11.61 8.48 19.40
C TYR A 398 12.54 9.34 20.26
N ASP A 399 13.83 9.28 19.95
CA ASP A 399 14.80 10.26 20.46
C ASP A 399 14.82 11.48 19.56
N LEU A 400 14.06 12.51 19.97
CA LEU A 400 14.00 13.82 19.33
C LEU A 400 14.43 14.92 20.33
N ARG A 401 15.40 14.62 21.21
CA ARG A 401 15.90 15.59 22.19
C ARG A 401 16.61 16.74 21.47
N GLY A 402 16.27 17.98 21.85
CA GLY A 402 16.86 19.18 21.25
C GLY A 402 16.36 19.52 19.85
N VAL A 403 15.40 18.78 19.29
CA VAL A 403 14.87 19.04 17.93
C VAL A 403 14.22 20.43 17.84
N ARG A 404 14.74 21.26 16.93
CA ARG A 404 14.15 22.53 16.52
C ARG A 404 12.82 22.30 15.81
N GLN A 405 11.79 23.03 16.23
CA GLN A 405 10.46 22.94 15.65
C GLN A 405 10.38 23.75 14.34
N THR A 406 9.90 23.13 13.26
CA THR A 406 9.78 23.78 11.94
C THR A 406 8.32 24.01 11.51
N GLY A 407 7.36 23.65 12.34
CA GLY A 407 5.94 23.68 12.03
C GLY A 407 5.43 22.38 11.40
N SER A 408 6.29 21.67 10.66
CA SER A 408 5.97 20.46 9.88
C SER A 408 7.17 19.50 9.83
N ASN A 409 7.80 19.20 10.98
CA ASN A 409 9.00 18.35 11.05
C ASN A 409 8.83 16.95 10.44
N PHE A 410 7.62 16.37 10.49
CA PHE A 410 7.31 15.05 9.95
C PHE A 410 5.92 15.06 9.30
N GLY A 411 5.81 14.49 8.10
CA GLY A 411 4.55 14.24 7.41
C GLY A 411 3.65 13.18 8.03
N GLU A 412 2.57 12.84 7.31
CA GLU A 412 1.47 12.01 7.79
C GLU A 412 1.71 10.49 7.64
N MET A 413 2.69 10.09 6.83
CA MET A 413 3.03 8.71 6.48
C MET A 413 4.38 8.23 7.05
N VAL A 414 4.92 8.91 8.06
CA VAL A 414 6.06 8.39 8.83
C VAL A 414 5.70 7.04 9.46
N LYS A 415 6.61 6.07 9.35
CA LYS A 415 6.48 4.73 9.95
C LYS A 415 7.83 4.18 10.39
N HIS A 416 7.79 3.20 11.28
CA HIS A 416 8.98 2.57 11.86
C HIS A 416 8.74 1.10 12.20
N ASP A 417 9.81 0.33 12.34
CA ASP A 417 9.72 -1.01 12.95
C ASP A 417 9.59 -0.92 14.48
N THR A 418 10.27 0.03 15.11
CA THR A 418 10.09 0.37 16.52
C THR A 418 10.41 1.85 16.78
N PRO A 419 9.60 2.56 17.58
CA PRO A 419 9.89 3.96 17.89
C PRO A 419 11.07 4.10 18.85
N PHE A 420 11.34 3.09 19.68
CA PHE A 420 12.30 3.14 20.79
C PHE A 420 13.78 3.11 20.39
N LEU A 421 14.04 2.80 19.11
CA LEU A 421 15.38 2.73 18.52
C LEU A 421 15.50 3.67 17.31
N SER A 422 14.66 4.69 17.26
CA SER A 422 14.62 5.69 16.21
C SER A 422 15.04 7.05 16.75
N ALA A 423 16.11 7.62 16.19
CA ALA A 423 16.63 8.94 16.55
C ALA A 423 16.70 9.83 15.31
N VAL A 424 16.35 11.10 15.48
CA VAL A 424 16.44 12.11 14.40
C VAL A 424 17.06 13.37 14.97
N GLY A 425 18.14 13.85 14.33
CA GLY A 425 18.87 15.04 14.73
C GLY A 425 18.04 16.33 14.65
N SER A 426 18.50 17.37 15.36
CA SER A 426 17.85 18.68 15.32
C SER A 426 17.92 19.31 13.94
N GLY A 427 16.95 20.18 13.62
CA GLY A 427 16.85 20.85 12.32
C GLY A 427 16.35 19.95 11.19
N THR A 428 16.36 18.63 11.37
CA THR A 428 15.92 17.68 10.35
C THR A 428 14.41 17.76 10.10
N GLN A 429 14.06 17.75 8.82
CA GLN A 429 12.69 17.79 8.32
C GLN A 429 12.42 16.60 7.41
N VAL A 430 11.28 15.96 7.60
CA VAL A 430 10.81 14.81 6.85
C VAL A 430 9.50 15.19 6.17
N ALA A 431 9.51 15.25 4.84
CA ALA A 431 8.33 15.58 4.05
C ALA A 431 7.24 14.52 4.25
N ASP A 432 7.34 13.34 3.64
CA ASP A 432 6.37 12.27 3.88
C ASP A 432 6.89 10.86 3.57
N GLY A 433 6.20 9.82 4.05
CA GLY A 433 6.47 8.43 3.65
C GLY A 433 7.83 7.88 4.08
N LEU A 434 8.46 8.43 5.12
CA LEU A 434 9.66 7.87 5.74
C LEU A 434 9.35 6.52 6.40
N SER A 435 10.11 5.48 6.04
CA SER A 435 10.17 4.21 6.74
C SER A 435 11.49 4.04 7.45
N ILE A 436 11.47 4.09 8.78
CA ILE A 436 12.64 3.78 9.61
C ILE A 436 12.71 2.26 9.79
N ILE A 437 13.74 1.66 9.20
CA ILE A 437 13.97 0.22 9.16
C ILE A 437 14.92 -0.14 10.31
N ASN A 438 14.34 -0.34 11.50
CA ASN A 438 15.10 -0.79 12.67
C ASN A 438 15.30 -2.31 12.68
N ALA A 439 14.49 -3.07 11.95
CA ALA A 439 14.45 -4.52 12.07
C ALA A 439 15.11 -5.23 10.89
N ASP A 440 16.21 -5.93 11.16
CA ASP A 440 16.81 -6.88 10.24
C ASP A 440 16.15 -8.26 10.41
N PHE A 441 16.01 -9.03 9.31
CA PHE A 441 15.38 -10.35 9.34
C PHE A 441 16.18 -11.37 8.54
N SER A 442 16.25 -12.59 9.09
CA SER A 442 16.44 -13.81 8.32
C SER A 442 15.11 -14.54 8.21
N ASN A 443 15.11 -15.72 7.61
CA ASN A 443 13.96 -16.61 7.55
C ASN A 443 13.54 -17.21 8.91
N THR A 444 14.36 -17.03 9.95
CA THR A 444 14.18 -17.66 11.27
C THR A 444 14.48 -16.76 12.46
N SER A 445 15.10 -15.59 12.25
CA SER A 445 15.46 -14.65 13.31
C SER A 445 15.19 -13.20 12.92
N PHE A 446 15.19 -12.32 13.91
CA PHE A 446 15.16 -10.88 13.73
C PHE A 446 16.05 -10.18 14.75
N ARG A 447 16.56 -9.00 14.41
CA ARG A 447 17.32 -8.11 15.30
C ARG A 447 16.76 -6.70 15.17
N LEU A 448 16.65 -5.99 16.29
CA LEU A 448 16.28 -4.58 16.30
C LEU A 448 17.51 -3.73 16.61
N SER A 449 17.88 -2.90 15.64
CA SER A 449 19.07 -2.05 15.67
C SER A 449 18.67 -0.58 15.76
N ARG A 450 19.53 0.24 16.37
CA ARG A 450 19.32 1.69 16.41
C ARG A 450 19.47 2.30 15.02
N VAL A 451 18.52 3.14 14.63
CA VAL A 451 18.58 3.96 13.41
C VAL A 451 18.68 5.42 13.84
N SER A 452 19.71 6.12 13.35
CA SER A 452 19.94 7.53 13.61
C SER A 452 19.99 8.28 12.29
N ILE A 453 19.16 9.31 12.17
CA ILE A 453 19.22 10.28 11.07
C ILE A 453 19.94 11.51 11.61
N GLY A 454 20.97 11.99 10.91
CA GLY A 454 21.76 13.17 11.29
C GLY A 454 20.93 14.47 11.41
N ALA A 455 21.59 15.52 11.88
CA ALA A 455 21.02 16.85 12.04
C ALA A 455 20.96 17.62 10.71
N GLU A 456 20.12 18.65 10.64
CA GLU A 456 19.94 19.55 9.48
C GLU A 456 19.66 18.82 8.14
N ASN A 457 19.13 17.60 8.23
CA ASN A 457 18.79 16.80 7.06
C ASN A 457 17.41 17.18 6.52
N PHE A 458 17.23 17.03 5.22
CA PHE A 458 15.92 17.04 4.59
C PHE A 458 15.64 15.68 3.98
N LEU A 459 14.50 15.07 4.30
CA LEU A 459 14.07 13.79 3.78
C LEU A 459 12.80 14.00 2.94
N GLY A 460 12.92 13.78 1.64
CA GLY A 460 11.81 13.78 0.68
C GLY A 460 10.88 12.57 0.85
N ASN A 461 10.08 12.30 -0.18
CA ASN A 461 9.00 11.32 -0.06
C ASN A 461 9.47 9.87 -0.30
N MET A 462 8.87 8.91 0.41
CA MET A 462 9.08 7.46 0.21
C MET A 462 10.53 7.00 0.40
N ILE A 463 11.12 7.35 1.56
CA ILE A 463 12.49 6.97 1.90
C ILE A 463 12.48 5.75 2.82
N ALA A 464 13.22 4.72 2.44
CA ALA A 464 13.58 3.60 3.30
C ALA A 464 14.93 3.89 3.95
N TYR A 465 14.95 4.19 5.25
CA TYR A 465 16.17 4.55 5.99
C TYR A 465 16.53 3.45 6.99
N THR A 466 17.73 2.89 6.87
CA THR A 466 18.19 1.75 7.70
C THR A 466 19.27 2.18 8.70
N ALA A 467 19.59 1.30 9.66
CA ALA A 467 20.65 1.53 10.64
C ALA A 467 22.05 1.68 10.02
N GLN A 468 22.22 1.19 8.79
CA GLN A 468 23.49 1.18 8.07
C GLN A 468 23.61 2.34 7.08
N GLY A 469 22.63 3.24 7.02
CA GLY A 469 22.65 4.40 6.13
C GLY A 469 23.95 5.22 6.27
N LYS A 470 24.60 5.51 5.14
CA LYS A 470 25.84 6.28 5.05
C LYS A 470 25.56 7.76 4.80
N THR A 471 24.74 8.36 5.65
CA THR A 471 24.42 9.79 5.64
C THR A 471 24.60 10.36 7.04
N GLY A 472 25.39 11.43 7.14
CA GLY A 472 25.62 12.19 8.36
C GLY A 472 24.70 13.40 8.42
N ASP A 473 25.28 14.56 8.69
CA ASP A 473 24.55 15.82 8.88
C ASP A 473 24.42 16.63 7.57
N ASN A 474 23.41 17.48 7.54
CA ASN A 474 23.14 18.44 6.48
C ASN A 474 23.05 17.82 5.07
N CYS A 475 22.35 16.70 4.94
CA CYS A 475 22.04 16.02 3.69
C CYS A 475 20.61 16.31 3.20
N LEU A 476 20.45 16.48 1.89
CA LEU A 476 19.14 16.45 1.23
C LEU A 476 18.92 15.09 0.59
N LEU A 477 18.01 14.29 1.12
CA LEU A 477 17.58 13.01 0.56
C LEU A 477 16.34 13.23 -0.30
N ALA A 478 16.48 13.13 -1.63
CA ALA A 478 15.38 13.39 -2.55
C ALA A 478 14.28 12.31 -2.50
N THR A 479 13.12 12.62 -3.09
CA THR A 479 12.02 11.65 -3.23
C THR A 479 12.48 10.35 -3.88
N LYS A 480 12.10 9.21 -3.27
CA LYS A 480 12.47 7.84 -3.67
C LYS A 480 13.99 7.57 -3.72
N VAL A 481 14.83 8.41 -3.13
CA VAL A 481 16.28 8.12 -3.09
C VAL A 481 16.55 6.82 -2.37
N MET A 482 17.45 6.01 -2.92
CA MET A 482 17.98 4.85 -2.23
C MET A 482 19.10 5.31 -1.29
N VAL A 483 18.90 5.22 0.03
CA VAL A 483 19.91 5.61 1.01
C VAL A 483 21.15 4.71 0.84
N PRO A 484 22.36 5.28 0.64
CA PRO A 484 23.58 4.49 0.47
C PRO A 484 23.88 3.69 1.73
N LEU A 485 24.35 2.45 1.59
CA LEU A 485 24.71 1.56 2.70
C LEU A 485 26.22 1.32 2.79
N ASP A 486 26.96 1.77 1.79
CA ASP A 486 28.39 1.56 1.56
C ASP A 486 29.08 2.88 1.18
N GLY A 487 30.41 2.82 1.09
CA GLY A 487 31.24 4.00 0.88
C GLY A 487 31.35 4.92 2.10
N GLN A 488 31.79 6.15 1.84
CA GLN A 488 31.95 7.19 2.84
C GLN A 488 30.60 7.74 3.31
N VAL A 489 30.54 8.14 4.58
CA VAL A 489 29.39 8.88 5.11
C VAL A 489 29.28 10.20 4.36
N ARG A 490 28.11 10.45 3.77
CA ARG A 490 27.81 11.67 3.02
C ARG A 490 27.35 12.76 3.98
N GLU A 491 27.92 13.96 3.85
CA GLU A 491 27.58 15.13 4.67
C GLU A 491 27.59 16.38 3.80
N GLY A 492 26.67 17.31 4.05
CA GLY A 492 26.64 18.59 3.30
C GLY A 492 26.31 18.44 1.80
N VAL A 493 25.69 17.34 1.39
CA VAL A 493 25.35 17.03 -0.02
C VAL A 493 23.88 16.69 -0.20
N GLY A 494 23.36 16.84 -1.42
CA GLY A 494 22.09 16.24 -1.80
C GLY A 494 22.31 14.86 -2.41
N LEU A 495 21.32 13.98 -2.31
CA LEU A 495 21.33 12.63 -2.86
C LEU A 495 20.03 12.39 -3.63
N LEU A 496 20.15 11.88 -4.85
CA LEU A 496 19.04 11.59 -5.75
C LEU A 496 19.27 10.24 -6.44
N GLY A 497 18.18 9.53 -6.74
CA GLY A 497 18.20 8.33 -7.58
C GLY A 497 18.28 7.02 -6.80
N ALA A 498 18.18 5.92 -7.55
CA ALA A 498 18.37 4.57 -7.08
C ALA A 498 19.12 3.76 -8.17
N PRO A 499 20.44 3.52 -8.05
CA PRO A 499 21.31 3.94 -6.95
C PRO A 499 21.46 5.46 -6.80
N SER A 500 21.74 5.91 -5.58
CA SER A 500 21.89 7.33 -5.31
C SER A 500 23.19 7.90 -5.86
N PHE A 501 23.13 9.11 -6.40
CA PHE A 501 24.30 9.94 -6.72
C PHE A 501 24.17 11.31 -6.05
N GLU A 502 25.30 12.00 -5.90
CA GLU A 502 25.33 13.32 -5.28
C GLU A 502 24.80 14.41 -6.21
N ILE A 503 24.04 15.32 -5.61
CA ILE A 503 23.61 16.59 -6.19
C ILE A 503 24.00 17.72 -5.22
N PRO A 504 24.00 18.99 -5.65
CA PRO A 504 24.18 20.11 -4.73
C PRO A 504 23.18 20.05 -3.56
N ARG A 505 23.63 20.29 -2.32
CA ARG A 505 22.80 20.27 -1.10
C ARG A 505 21.65 21.27 -1.15
N SER A 506 21.90 22.45 -1.71
CA SER A 506 20.92 23.52 -1.87
C SER A 506 21.22 24.29 -3.14
N VAL A 507 20.22 24.99 -3.66
CA VAL A 507 20.36 25.95 -4.76
C VAL A 507 19.92 27.33 -4.29
N LYS A 508 20.51 28.41 -4.85
CA LYS A 508 20.26 29.80 -4.42
C LYS A 508 18.79 30.20 -4.30
N ARG A 509 17.91 29.58 -5.12
CA ARG A 509 16.46 29.84 -5.11
C ARG A 509 15.76 29.33 -3.85
N ASP A 510 16.32 28.32 -3.17
CA ASP A 510 15.73 27.72 -1.97
C ASP A 510 16.09 28.50 -0.71
N GLN A 511 17.29 29.10 -0.68
CA GLN A 511 17.75 29.99 0.38
C GLN A 511 16.88 31.26 0.51
N GLN A 512 16.21 31.69 -0.57
CA GLN A 512 15.31 32.85 -0.57
C GLN A 512 13.97 32.60 0.13
N LEU A 513 13.69 31.35 0.56
CA LEU A 513 12.47 30.97 1.26
C LEU A 513 12.68 30.77 2.77
N GLU A 514 13.89 31.02 3.28
CA GLU A 514 14.22 30.95 4.70
C GLU A 514 13.65 32.16 5.46
N VAL A 515 13.54 32.02 6.79
CA VAL A 515 13.06 33.08 7.68
C VAL A 515 14.28 33.79 8.27
N ASP A 516 14.31 35.13 8.17
CA ASP A 516 15.50 35.93 8.44
C ASP A 516 15.86 36.06 9.94
N SER A 517 14.92 35.81 10.86
CA SER A 517 15.17 35.89 12.31
C SER A 517 14.44 34.83 13.15
N GLU A 518 15.04 34.45 14.29
CA GLU A 518 14.46 33.50 15.26
C GLU A 518 13.17 34.02 15.90
N ASP A 519 13.04 35.33 16.11
CA ASP A 519 11.81 35.92 16.67
C ASP A 519 10.67 35.88 15.66
N GLU A 520 10.94 36.17 14.38
CA GLU A 520 9.95 36.00 13.31
C GLU A 520 9.52 34.53 13.18
N LEU A 521 10.47 33.59 13.27
CA LEU A 521 10.16 32.16 13.25
C LEU A 521 9.21 31.78 14.40
N ARG A 522 9.47 32.26 15.62
CA ARG A 522 8.60 32.00 16.79
C ARG A 522 7.19 32.52 16.57
N ASP A 523 7.02 33.73 16.03
CA ASP A 523 5.70 34.31 15.80
C ASP A 523 4.96 33.60 14.66
N ARG A 524 5.65 33.23 13.58
CA ARG A 524 5.07 32.41 12.50
C ARG A 524 4.66 31.03 13.02
N LEU A 525 5.46 30.40 13.89
CA LEU A 525 5.12 29.12 14.51
C LEU A 525 3.90 29.22 15.44
N ARG A 526 3.76 30.30 16.22
CA ARG A 526 2.56 30.54 17.03
C ARG A 526 1.31 30.63 16.16
N ALA A 527 1.36 31.41 15.09
CA ALA A 527 0.26 31.54 14.13
C ALA A 527 -0.05 30.20 13.44
N LYS A 528 0.98 29.44 13.05
CA LYS A 528 0.84 28.10 12.48
C LYS A 528 0.20 27.12 13.46
N ASN A 529 0.54 27.18 14.74
CA ASN A 529 -0.05 26.30 15.76
C ASN A 529 -1.55 26.54 15.95
N VAL A 530 -2.00 27.80 15.88
CA VAL A 530 -3.43 28.12 15.86
C VAL A 530 -4.09 27.50 14.62
N HIS A 531 -3.49 27.70 13.44
CA HIS A 531 -4.00 27.12 12.19
C HIS A 531 -4.06 25.59 12.24
N ASN A 532 -3.03 24.93 12.76
CA ASN A 532 -2.92 23.49 12.93
C ASN A 532 -3.99 22.95 13.88
N SER A 533 -4.21 23.64 15.01
CA SER A 533 -5.23 23.25 15.99
C SER A 533 -6.64 23.32 15.37
N ILE A 534 -6.92 24.34 14.56
CA ILE A 534 -8.17 24.42 13.79
C ILE A 534 -8.27 23.29 12.77
N SER A 535 -7.20 23.00 12.03
CA SER A 535 -7.17 21.90 11.05
C SER A 535 -7.42 20.54 11.72
N MET A 536 -6.84 20.30 12.91
CA MET A 536 -7.07 19.09 13.70
C MET A 536 -8.51 19.02 14.24
N ALA A 537 -9.06 20.14 14.73
CA ALA A 537 -10.43 20.20 15.18
C ALA A 537 -11.41 19.89 14.03
N LEU A 538 -11.20 20.48 12.85
CA LEU A 538 -11.97 20.18 11.64
C LEU A 538 -11.83 18.71 11.21
N PHE A 539 -10.62 18.16 11.27
CA PHE A 539 -10.35 16.75 10.97
C PHE A 539 -11.16 15.81 11.86
N LEU A 540 -11.18 16.08 13.18
CA LEU A 540 -11.93 15.31 14.16
C LEU A 540 -13.44 15.51 13.97
N LEU A 541 -13.89 16.75 13.79
CA LEU A 541 -15.29 17.11 13.56
C LEU A 541 -15.84 16.40 12.32
N MET A 542 -15.13 16.43 11.19
CA MET A 542 -15.57 15.77 9.96
C MET A 542 -15.63 14.25 10.10
N ARG A 543 -14.68 13.64 10.81
CA ARG A 543 -14.74 12.20 11.07
C ARG A 543 -15.87 11.84 12.03
N TRP A 544 -16.11 12.66 13.03
CA TRP A 544 -17.24 12.49 13.93
C TRP A 544 -18.58 12.66 13.20
N ILE A 545 -18.76 13.69 12.37
CA ILE A 545 -19.98 13.88 11.55
C ILE A 545 -20.25 12.65 10.68
N PHE A 546 -19.20 12.09 10.05
CA PHE A 546 -19.33 10.84 9.31
C PHE A 546 -19.84 9.69 10.19
N ILE A 547 -19.22 9.49 11.36
CA ILE A 547 -19.64 8.46 12.33
C ILE A 547 -21.05 8.71 12.86
N PHE A 548 -21.42 9.97 13.11
CA PHE A 548 -22.76 10.38 13.53
C PHE A 548 -23.80 9.99 12.50
N ILE A 549 -23.59 10.28 11.22
CA ILE A 549 -24.56 9.92 10.17
C ILE A 549 -24.61 8.39 9.97
N VAL A 550 -23.48 7.69 10.02
CA VAL A 550 -23.47 6.21 10.02
C VAL A 550 -24.24 5.66 11.21
N THR A 551 -24.10 6.26 12.38
CA THR A 551 -24.84 5.90 13.60
C THR A 551 -26.33 6.14 13.39
N VAL A 552 -26.75 7.29 12.87
CA VAL A 552 -28.14 7.59 12.50
C VAL A 552 -28.72 6.53 11.58
N LEU A 553 -27.99 6.13 10.53
CA LEU A 553 -28.46 5.12 9.57
C LEU A 553 -28.64 3.74 10.22
N TYR A 554 -27.74 3.34 11.12
CA TYR A 554 -27.89 2.08 11.85
C TYR A 554 -28.96 2.15 12.94
N LEU A 555 -29.11 3.27 13.65
CA LEU A 555 -30.20 3.48 14.60
C LEU A 555 -31.56 3.46 13.90
N ALA A 556 -31.66 4.04 12.70
CA ALA A 556 -32.87 3.95 11.89
C ALA A 556 -33.15 2.50 11.43
N ALA A 557 -32.11 1.71 11.14
CA ALA A 557 -32.27 0.29 10.85
C ALA A 557 -32.78 -0.52 12.07
N ILE A 558 -32.36 -0.13 13.28
CA ILE A 558 -32.84 -0.70 14.54
C ILE A 558 -34.32 -0.32 14.77
N ASP A 559 -34.68 0.94 14.57
CA ASP A 559 -36.06 1.45 14.71
C ASP A 559 -37.02 0.79 13.68
N LEU A 560 -36.52 0.49 12.47
CA LEU A 560 -37.26 -0.23 11.42
C LEU A 560 -37.19 -1.77 11.54
N TRP A 561 -36.54 -2.29 12.59
CA TRP A 561 -36.34 -3.72 12.75
C TRP A 561 -37.66 -4.51 12.82
N ALA A 562 -38.65 -3.99 13.55
CA ALA A 562 -39.93 -4.66 13.74
C ALA A 562 -40.73 -4.85 12.42
N SER A 563 -40.50 -3.99 11.43
CA SER A 563 -41.22 -4.02 10.14
C SER A 563 -40.44 -4.71 9.02
N LEU A 564 -39.14 -4.46 8.92
CA LEU A 564 -38.30 -4.94 7.81
C LEU A 564 -37.32 -6.05 8.21
N GLY A 565 -37.12 -6.29 9.51
CA GLY A 565 -36.18 -7.28 10.03
C GLY A 565 -34.78 -7.12 9.45
N VAL A 566 -34.18 -8.23 9.01
CA VAL A 566 -32.82 -8.26 8.44
C VAL A 566 -32.64 -7.36 7.20
N LEU A 567 -33.73 -7.08 6.47
CA LEU A 567 -33.68 -6.21 5.29
C LEU A 567 -33.33 -4.76 5.68
N ALA A 568 -33.73 -4.29 6.88
CA ALA A 568 -33.39 -2.95 7.37
C ALA A 568 -31.87 -2.74 7.40
N PHE A 569 -31.12 -3.70 7.97
CA PHE A 569 -29.66 -3.64 8.07
C PHE A 569 -28.96 -3.81 6.71
N ALA A 570 -29.51 -4.64 5.82
CA ALA A 570 -29.00 -4.79 4.47
C ALA A 570 -29.11 -3.48 3.69
N LEU A 571 -30.28 -2.83 3.75
CA LEU A 571 -30.53 -1.53 3.13
C LEU A 571 -29.68 -0.43 3.76
N ALA A 572 -29.57 -0.38 5.09
CA ALA A 572 -28.72 0.58 5.78
C ALA A 572 -27.24 0.41 5.40
N THR A 573 -26.75 -0.83 5.27
CA THR A 573 -25.36 -1.08 4.85
C THR A 573 -25.11 -0.64 3.41
N ALA A 574 -26.03 -0.93 2.48
CA ALA A 574 -25.96 -0.42 1.12
C ALA A 574 -26.05 1.12 1.08
N GLY A 575 -26.92 1.71 1.89
CA GLY A 575 -27.07 3.15 2.05
C GLY A 575 -25.81 3.82 2.61
N ILE A 576 -25.17 3.23 3.63
CA ILE A 576 -23.89 3.69 4.20
C ILE A 576 -22.78 3.63 3.16
N PHE A 577 -22.75 2.62 2.30
CA PHE A 577 -21.78 2.56 1.20
C PHE A 577 -21.94 3.76 0.25
N VAL A 578 -23.18 4.04 -0.19
CA VAL A 578 -23.48 5.19 -1.05
C VAL A 578 -23.19 6.51 -0.34
N PHE A 579 -23.63 6.64 0.91
CA PHE A 579 -23.36 7.80 1.77
C PHE A 579 -21.86 8.03 1.92
N THR A 580 -21.05 6.99 2.13
CA THR A 580 -19.60 7.12 2.26
C THR A 580 -18.99 7.75 1.02
N VAL A 581 -19.42 7.32 -0.17
CA VAL A 581 -18.96 7.92 -1.43
C VAL A 581 -19.41 9.37 -1.52
N ALA A 582 -20.70 9.65 -1.31
CA ALA A 582 -21.28 10.98 -1.42
C ALA A 582 -20.66 11.97 -0.42
N TYR A 583 -20.48 11.55 0.83
CA TYR A 583 -19.87 12.32 1.91
C TYR A 583 -18.44 12.72 1.57
N ASN A 584 -17.59 11.76 1.19
CA ASN A 584 -16.19 12.08 0.89
C ASN A 584 -16.06 12.94 -0.38
N VAL A 585 -16.92 12.75 -1.39
CA VAL A 585 -16.98 13.63 -2.56
C VAL A 585 -17.40 15.05 -2.16
N LEU A 586 -18.46 15.19 -1.34
CA LEU A 586 -18.94 16.49 -0.86
C LEU A 586 -17.86 17.20 -0.05
N VAL A 587 -17.23 16.49 0.89
CA VAL A 587 -16.09 16.99 1.67
C VAL A 587 -15.00 17.52 0.73
N GLU A 588 -14.59 16.72 -0.25
CA GLU A 588 -13.55 17.09 -1.21
C GLU A 588 -13.93 18.36 -2.00
N GLN A 589 -15.19 18.51 -2.37
CA GLN A 589 -15.70 19.72 -3.05
C GLN A 589 -15.68 20.94 -2.13
N LEU A 590 -16.07 20.79 -0.86
CA LEU A 590 -16.09 21.88 0.13
C LEU A 590 -14.68 22.35 0.50
N ILE A 591 -13.70 21.45 0.59
CA ILE A 591 -12.32 21.80 0.96
C ILE A 591 -11.48 22.20 -0.26
N ARG A 592 -11.92 21.96 -1.49
CA ARG A 592 -11.18 22.30 -2.72
C ARG A 592 -10.67 23.74 -2.77
N PRO A 593 -11.42 24.79 -2.34
CA PRO A 593 -10.91 26.16 -2.33
C PRO A 593 -9.71 26.40 -1.40
N LEU A 594 -9.38 25.44 -0.52
CA LEU A 594 -8.19 25.48 0.32
C LEU A 594 -6.92 25.09 -0.46
N GLN A 595 -7.06 24.31 -1.53
CA GLN A 595 -5.96 23.98 -2.42
C GLN A 595 -5.50 25.26 -3.13
N ALA A 596 -4.18 25.48 -3.24
CA ALA A 596 -3.67 26.62 -3.99
C ALA A 596 -4.23 26.58 -5.43
N LEU A 597 -4.93 27.63 -5.87
CA LEU A 597 -5.57 27.65 -7.19
C LEU A 597 -4.58 27.91 -8.34
N ARG A 598 -3.32 28.23 -8.01
CA ARG A 598 -2.24 28.53 -8.96
C ARG A 598 -0.96 27.79 -8.54
N PRO A 599 -0.15 27.31 -9.50
CA PRO A 599 1.24 26.96 -9.27
C PRO A 599 1.93 28.07 -8.47
N GLN A 600 2.51 27.72 -7.33
CA GLN A 600 3.10 28.69 -6.40
C GLN A 600 4.35 28.09 -5.75
N GLY A 601 5.34 28.96 -5.49
CA GLY A 601 6.45 28.72 -4.58
C GLY A 601 6.28 29.60 -3.34
N CYS A 602 6.27 29.03 -2.16
CA CYS A 602 6.20 29.79 -0.90
C CYS A 602 6.91 29.03 0.25
N PRO A 603 7.33 29.72 1.31
CA PRO A 603 7.83 29.05 2.51
C PRO A 603 6.74 28.23 3.21
N ILE A 604 7.12 27.17 3.95
CA ILE A 604 6.20 26.37 4.79
C ILE A 604 5.60 27.16 5.97
N TYR A 605 6.04 28.40 6.15
CA TYR A 605 5.54 29.34 7.14
C TYR A 605 4.52 30.34 6.57
N ASP A 606 4.20 30.24 5.28
CA ASP A 606 3.17 31.07 4.65
C ASP A 606 1.77 30.45 4.85
N ARG A 607 0.76 31.30 5.04
CA ARG A 607 -0.65 30.90 5.06
C ARG A 607 -1.07 30.19 3.77
N ALA A 608 -0.46 30.51 2.62
CA ALA A 608 -0.72 29.81 1.36
C ALA A 608 -0.43 28.30 1.49
N PHE A 609 0.75 27.94 2.02
CA PHE A 609 1.10 26.54 2.32
C PHE A 609 0.17 25.94 3.37
N TRP A 610 -0.15 26.66 4.45
CA TRP A 610 -1.00 26.11 5.52
C TRP A 610 -2.41 25.75 5.04
N ARG A 611 -2.97 26.50 4.07
CA ARG A 611 -4.27 26.14 3.46
C ARG A 611 -4.16 24.83 2.67
N HIS A 612 -3.05 24.64 1.97
CA HIS A 612 -2.76 23.41 1.23
C HIS A 612 -2.51 22.22 2.16
N GLU A 613 -1.79 22.41 3.26
CA GLU A 613 -1.61 21.41 4.32
C GLU A 613 -2.93 21.03 4.98
N ARG A 614 -3.83 22.00 5.21
CA ARG A 614 -5.21 21.73 5.67
C ARG A 614 -5.99 20.92 4.65
N PHE A 615 -5.85 21.23 3.35
CA PHE A 615 -6.49 20.45 2.29
C PHE A 615 -6.06 18.98 2.35
N TRP A 616 -4.76 18.69 2.45
CA TRP A 616 -4.26 17.32 2.60
C TRP A 616 -4.83 16.61 3.83
N LYS A 617 -4.80 17.29 4.99
CA LYS A 617 -5.29 16.72 6.25
C LYS A 617 -6.77 16.36 6.20
N LEU A 618 -7.59 17.22 5.58
CA LEU A 618 -9.04 17.01 5.50
C LEU A 618 -9.46 16.07 4.37
N SER A 619 -8.63 15.90 3.33
CA SER A 619 -8.89 14.97 2.24
C SER A 619 -8.75 13.51 2.70
N ASN A 620 -9.63 12.63 2.23
CA ASN A 620 -9.57 11.21 2.55
C ASN A 620 -9.64 10.37 1.27
N ASN A 621 -8.52 9.72 0.93
CA ASN A 621 -8.40 8.99 -0.33
C ASN A 621 -8.75 7.51 -0.19
N ASN A 622 -8.90 7.02 1.05
CA ASN A 622 -8.97 5.58 1.31
C ASN A 622 -10.25 4.94 0.74
N TYR A 623 -11.36 5.68 0.63
CA TYR A 623 -12.61 5.17 0.05
C TYR A 623 -12.46 4.86 -1.45
N LEU A 624 -11.57 5.56 -2.16
CA LEU A 624 -11.32 5.35 -3.59
C LEU A 624 -10.67 3.98 -3.87
N ASN A 625 -9.92 3.42 -2.90
CA ASN A 625 -9.31 2.09 -3.03
C ASN A 625 -10.34 0.99 -3.24
N VAL A 626 -11.58 1.22 -2.80
CA VAL A 626 -12.67 0.26 -2.98
C VAL A 626 -13.04 0.08 -4.46
N PHE A 627 -12.77 1.11 -5.27
CA PHE A 627 -13.11 1.22 -6.68
C PHE A 627 -11.93 0.93 -7.61
N ASN A 628 -10.80 0.44 -7.09
CA ASN A 628 -9.65 0.06 -7.91
C ASN A 628 -10.08 -0.94 -9.00
N GLY A 629 -9.72 -0.63 -10.24
CA GLY A 629 -10.06 -1.39 -11.44
C GLY A 629 -11.52 -1.25 -11.88
N THR A 630 -12.26 -0.22 -11.43
CA THR A 630 -13.66 0.00 -11.85
C THR A 630 -13.83 1.27 -12.68
N PRO A 631 -14.79 1.30 -13.62
CA PRO A 631 -15.23 2.52 -14.31
C PRO A 631 -15.67 3.66 -13.38
N LEU A 632 -16.21 3.31 -12.21
CA LEU A 632 -16.77 4.24 -11.24
C LEU A 632 -15.69 5.17 -10.66
N LYS A 633 -14.46 4.67 -10.49
CA LYS A 633 -13.37 5.46 -9.92
C LYS A 633 -13.07 6.71 -10.75
N ASN A 634 -13.19 6.63 -12.07
CA ASN A 634 -13.03 7.79 -12.96
C ASN A 634 -14.09 8.87 -12.72
N VAL A 635 -15.34 8.47 -12.44
CA VAL A 635 -16.42 9.41 -12.09
C VAL A 635 -16.09 10.09 -10.78
N LEU A 636 -15.63 9.33 -9.78
CA LEU A 636 -15.25 9.87 -8.47
C LEU A 636 -14.07 10.84 -8.57
N TRP A 637 -13.05 10.55 -9.40
CA TRP A 637 -11.97 11.49 -9.66
C TRP A 637 -12.46 12.81 -10.26
N ARG A 638 -13.40 12.78 -11.22
CA ARG A 638 -14.01 14.00 -11.79
C ARG A 638 -14.79 14.79 -10.76
N LEU A 639 -15.60 14.11 -9.95
CA LEU A 639 -16.37 14.75 -8.87
C LEU A 639 -15.44 15.37 -7.82
N ALA A 640 -14.29 14.74 -7.56
CA ALA A 640 -13.21 15.24 -6.72
C ALA A 640 -12.40 16.39 -7.37
N GLY A 641 -12.67 16.74 -8.63
CA GLY A 641 -12.12 17.92 -9.32
C GLY A 641 -10.96 17.64 -10.26
N MET A 642 -10.60 16.37 -10.44
CA MET A 642 -9.54 15.96 -11.34
C MET A 642 -10.00 15.96 -12.80
N ARG A 643 -9.13 16.42 -13.70
CA ARG A 643 -9.39 16.35 -15.15
C ARG A 643 -8.91 14.99 -15.66
N ILE A 644 -9.82 14.03 -15.76
CA ILE A 644 -9.51 12.65 -16.17
C ILE A 644 -10.36 12.21 -17.36
N GLY A 645 -9.70 11.62 -18.36
CA GLY A 645 -10.27 11.13 -19.60
C GLY A 645 -11.15 9.89 -19.45
N ARG A 646 -11.75 9.47 -20.55
CA ARG A 646 -12.66 8.32 -20.64
C ARG A 646 -11.89 7.01 -20.58
N ARG A 647 -12.51 5.97 -20.01
CA ARG A 647 -11.99 4.59 -19.96
C ARG A 647 -10.58 4.43 -19.37
N VAL A 648 -10.14 5.39 -18.55
CA VAL A 648 -8.88 5.26 -17.80
C VAL A 648 -9.00 4.05 -16.87
N PHE A 649 -8.02 3.18 -16.92
CA PHE A 649 -7.88 2.09 -15.96
C PHE A 649 -7.04 2.57 -14.77
N ASP A 650 -7.58 2.46 -13.56
CA ASP A 650 -6.90 2.86 -12.33
C ASP A 650 -6.93 1.72 -11.32
N ASP A 651 -5.77 1.14 -11.01
CA ASP A 651 -5.61 0.02 -10.09
C ASP A 651 -4.99 0.38 -8.73
N GLY A 652 -5.19 1.61 -8.27
CA GLY A 652 -4.63 2.10 -7.00
C GLY A 652 -3.72 3.30 -7.15
N PHE A 653 -3.97 4.13 -8.17
CA PHE A 653 -3.32 5.41 -8.38
C PHE A 653 -3.61 6.39 -7.24
N ARG A 654 -2.62 7.24 -6.93
CA ARG A 654 -2.73 8.36 -5.97
C ARG A 654 -2.39 9.70 -6.62
N ALA A 655 -3.22 10.70 -6.35
CA ALA A 655 -2.97 12.11 -6.65
C ALA A 655 -3.30 12.97 -5.43
N PRO A 656 -2.31 13.52 -4.72
CA PRO A 656 -2.56 14.50 -3.66
C PRO A 656 -3.24 15.76 -4.23
N GLU A 657 -2.70 16.35 -5.31
CA GLU A 657 -3.25 17.56 -5.95
C GLU A 657 -4.11 17.26 -7.18
N ARG A 658 -5.31 16.73 -6.94
CA ARG A 658 -6.26 16.33 -8.01
C ARG A 658 -6.48 17.38 -9.09
N THR A 659 -6.66 18.64 -8.71
CA THR A 659 -6.99 19.73 -9.65
C THR A 659 -5.79 20.21 -10.50
N PHE A 660 -4.58 19.77 -10.17
CA PHE A 660 -3.35 20.10 -10.90
C PHE A 660 -2.98 19.03 -11.91
N ALA A 661 -3.48 17.80 -11.72
CA ALA A 661 -3.28 16.70 -12.64
C ALA A 661 -4.34 16.69 -13.76
N THR A 662 -3.88 16.56 -15.00
CA THR A 662 -4.72 16.26 -16.17
C THR A 662 -4.29 14.92 -16.75
N ILE A 663 -5.25 14.01 -16.99
CA ILE A 663 -5.02 12.68 -17.55
C ILE A 663 -5.93 12.48 -18.77
N GLY A 664 -5.34 12.07 -19.90
CA GLY A 664 -6.04 11.79 -21.15
C GLY A 664 -6.87 10.51 -21.14
N ASP A 665 -7.54 10.25 -22.27
CA ASP A 665 -8.38 9.06 -22.47
C ASP A 665 -7.54 7.77 -22.49
N ASP A 666 -8.15 6.64 -22.12
CA ASP A 666 -7.59 5.28 -22.25
C ASP A 666 -6.22 5.06 -21.56
N CYS A 667 -5.85 5.92 -20.59
CA CYS A 667 -4.64 5.75 -19.78
C CYS A 667 -4.72 4.51 -18.87
N THR A 668 -3.55 3.98 -18.51
CA THR A 668 -3.39 2.85 -17.59
C THR A 668 -2.55 3.29 -16.39
N LEU A 669 -3.17 3.35 -15.21
CA LEU A 669 -2.54 3.75 -13.95
C LEU A 669 -2.44 2.52 -13.04
N ASN A 670 -1.25 1.93 -12.93
CA ASN A 670 -1.05 0.71 -12.15
C ASN A 670 -1.09 0.95 -10.63
N ALA A 671 -1.12 -0.15 -9.89
CA ALA A 671 -1.05 -0.14 -8.43
C ALA A 671 0.13 0.70 -7.92
N ASP A 672 -0.13 1.53 -6.92
CA ASP A 672 0.87 2.38 -6.26
C ASP A 672 1.51 3.46 -7.16
N SER A 673 1.01 3.67 -8.37
CA SER A 673 1.44 4.80 -9.19
C SER A 673 1.00 6.13 -8.57
N VAL A 674 1.84 7.16 -8.69
CA VAL A 674 1.62 8.48 -8.06
C VAL A 674 1.83 9.60 -9.07
N ILE A 675 0.92 10.57 -9.08
CA ILE A 675 1.16 11.90 -9.69
C ILE A 675 1.14 12.90 -8.53
N GLN A 676 2.32 13.44 -8.20
CA GLN A 676 2.48 14.46 -7.17
C GLN A 676 2.81 15.79 -7.82
N CYS A 677 1.89 16.76 -7.74
CA CYS A 677 2.01 18.06 -8.40
C CYS A 677 2.63 19.12 -7.47
N HIS A 678 3.40 18.67 -6.48
CA HIS A 678 4.18 19.53 -5.61
C HIS A 678 5.52 18.91 -5.24
N SER A 679 6.42 19.73 -4.71
CA SER A 679 7.57 19.34 -3.91
C SER A 679 7.63 20.21 -2.66
N GLN A 680 8.03 19.60 -1.55
CA GLN A 680 8.45 20.30 -0.35
C GLN A 680 9.92 19.97 -0.20
N GLU A 681 10.81 20.97 -0.17
CA GLU A 681 12.27 20.83 -0.12
C GLU A 681 12.79 21.96 0.79
N ASP A 682 13.52 21.63 1.86
CA ASP A 682 14.16 22.59 2.79
C ASP A 682 13.27 23.76 3.24
N GLY A 683 12.03 23.48 3.64
CA GLY A 683 11.11 24.54 4.10
C GLY A 683 10.52 25.40 2.98
N GLY A 684 10.83 25.12 1.72
CA GLY A 684 10.11 25.62 0.55
C GLY A 684 9.03 24.65 0.09
N PHE A 685 7.86 25.16 -0.25
CA PHE A 685 6.79 24.44 -0.94
C PHE A 685 6.67 24.98 -2.37
N LYS A 686 6.73 24.09 -3.36
CA LYS A 686 6.58 24.41 -4.78
C LYS A 686 5.54 23.50 -5.40
N SER A 687 4.73 24.03 -6.30
CA SER A 687 3.72 23.24 -7.00
C SER A 687 3.55 23.72 -8.43
N ASP A 688 3.21 22.78 -9.33
CA ASP A 688 2.90 23.06 -10.73
C ASP A 688 1.99 21.98 -11.32
N ARG A 689 1.37 22.26 -12.46
CA ARG A 689 0.47 21.33 -13.15
C ARG A 689 1.24 20.20 -13.81
N THR A 690 0.61 19.03 -13.87
CA THR A 690 1.14 17.87 -14.58
C THR A 690 0.10 17.37 -15.57
N ALA A 691 0.51 17.13 -16.81
CA ALA A 691 -0.35 16.68 -17.91
C ALA A 691 0.12 15.33 -18.46
N ILE A 692 -0.80 14.36 -18.49
CA ILE A 692 -0.58 13.03 -19.04
C ILE A 692 -1.48 12.87 -20.27
N GLY A 693 -0.87 12.65 -21.43
CA GLY A 693 -1.55 12.44 -22.71
C GLY A 693 -2.41 11.18 -22.75
N ALA A 694 -3.16 10.98 -23.82
CA ALA A 694 -4.03 9.82 -24.00
C ALA A 694 -3.23 8.52 -24.19
N GLY A 695 -3.74 7.40 -23.70
CA GLY A 695 -3.13 6.08 -23.86
C GLY A 695 -1.82 5.87 -23.09
N CYS A 696 -1.44 6.79 -22.20
CA CYS A 696 -0.23 6.64 -21.41
C CYS A 696 -0.33 5.50 -20.40
N THR A 697 0.81 4.88 -20.05
CA THR A 697 0.89 3.87 -19.00
C THR A 697 1.86 4.29 -17.91
N LEU A 698 1.40 4.33 -16.66
CA LEU A 698 2.25 4.44 -15.47
C LEU A 698 2.40 3.05 -14.84
N GLY A 699 3.63 2.55 -14.75
CA GLY A 699 3.97 1.25 -14.16
C GLY A 699 3.68 1.15 -12.67
N VAL A 700 3.79 -0.06 -12.12
CA VAL A 700 3.56 -0.31 -10.67
C VAL A 700 4.56 0.50 -9.86
N GLY A 701 4.10 1.30 -8.89
CA GLY A 701 4.97 2.15 -8.07
C GLY A 701 5.70 3.28 -8.82
N ALA A 702 5.33 3.55 -10.08
CA ALA A 702 5.87 4.67 -10.84
C ALA A 702 5.42 6.01 -10.25
N TRP A 703 6.30 7.01 -10.29
CA TRP A 703 6.09 8.29 -9.64
C TRP A 703 6.36 9.43 -10.60
N VAL A 704 5.36 10.26 -10.83
CA VAL A 704 5.43 11.45 -11.68
C VAL A 704 5.44 12.69 -10.79
N HIS A 705 6.46 13.52 -10.94
CA HIS A 705 6.59 14.75 -10.18
C HIS A 705 5.84 15.93 -10.83
N TYR A 706 6.02 17.13 -10.27
CA TYR A 706 5.28 18.33 -10.67
C TYR A 706 5.86 18.96 -11.94
N GLY A 707 5.04 19.69 -12.69
CA GLY A 707 5.49 20.40 -13.90
C GLY A 707 5.81 19.48 -15.07
N VAL A 708 5.34 18.23 -15.05
CA VAL A 708 5.66 17.22 -16.06
C VAL A 708 4.62 17.20 -17.17
N THR A 709 5.07 16.96 -18.40
CA THR A 709 4.19 16.62 -19.53
C THR A 709 4.57 15.26 -20.11
N MET A 710 3.61 14.33 -20.21
CA MET A 710 3.77 13.07 -20.94
C MET A 710 2.95 13.11 -22.23
N GLY A 711 3.59 12.92 -23.38
CA GLY A 711 2.93 12.81 -24.68
C GLY A 711 2.12 11.53 -24.84
N ASP A 712 1.20 11.51 -25.80
CA ASP A 712 0.28 10.40 -26.02
C ASP A 712 1.00 9.05 -26.18
N GLY A 713 0.46 8.00 -25.56
CA GLY A 713 0.98 6.64 -25.62
C GLY A 713 2.33 6.45 -24.91
N ALA A 714 2.84 7.44 -24.18
CA ALA A 714 4.07 7.31 -23.42
C ALA A 714 3.94 6.28 -22.28
N VAL A 715 5.04 5.60 -21.97
CA VAL A 715 5.11 4.55 -20.96
C VAL A 715 6.21 4.88 -19.96
N LEU A 716 5.81 5.07 -18.70
CA LEU A 716 6.73 5.15 -17.58
C LEU A 716 6.79 3.77 -16.91
N ALA A 717 7.96 3.15 -16.94
CA ALA A 717 8.16 1.79 -16.44
C ALA A 717 7.92 1.68 -14.92
N THR A 718 7.88 0.45 -14.44
CA THR A 718 7.69 0.14 -13.01
C THR A 718 8.71 0.87 -12.14
N ALA A 719 8.32 1.24 -10.92
CA ALA A 719 9.11 1.94 -9.89
C ALA A 719 9.89 3.19 -10.34
N SER A 720 9.63 3.71 -11.55
CA SER A 720 10.40 4.78 -12.15
C SER A 720 10.01 6.14 -11.57
N PHE A 721 10.95 7.07 -11.49
CA PHE A 721 10.73 8.42 -10.97
C PHE A 721 10.96 9.46 -12.06
N LEU A 722 9.88 10.02 -12.58
CA LEU A 722 9.89 11.06 -13.60
C LEU A 722 10.05 12.42 -12.92
N MET A 723 11.18 13.08 -13.20
CA MET A 723 11.63 14.27 -12.46
C MET A 723 10.77 15.49 -12.77
N LYS A 724 10.80 16.43 -11.83
CA LYS A 724 10.10 17.71 -11.95
C LYS A 724 10.49 18.43 -13.25
N GLY A 725 9.50 18.94 -13.97
CA GLY A 725 9.71 19.68 -15.23
C GLY A 725 10.04 18.85 -16.46
N GLU A 726 10.07 17.51 -16.39
CA GLU A 726 10.40 16.68 -17.54
C GLU A 726 9.26 16.59 -18.56
N GLU A 727 9.64 16.53 -19.85
CA GLU A 727 8.74 16.31 -20.97
C GLU A 727 9.06 14.97 -21.63
N MET A 728 8.14 14.01 -21.52
CA MET A 728 8.24 12.73 -22.22
C MET A 728 7.60 12.85 -23.61
N PRO A 729 8.33 12.56 -24.70
CA PRO A 729 7.74 12.54 -26.03
C PRO A 729 6.62 11.49 -26.18
N PRO A 730 5.69 11.67 -27.12
CA PRO A 730 4.71 10.66 -27.46
C PRO A 730 5.36 9.30 -27.75
N HIS A 731 4.71 8.22 -27.31
CA HIS A 731 5.14 6.82 -27.46
C HIS A 731 6.51 6.48 -26.86
N ALA A 732 7.13 7.40 -26.09
CA ALA A 732 8.41 7.12 -25.45
C ALA A 732 8.26 6.13 -24.30
N LEU A 733 9.23 5.21 -24.17
CA LEU A 733 9.37 4.32 -23.02
C LEU A 733 10.53 4.81 -22.15
N TRP A 734 10.23 5.28 -20.94
CA TRP A 734 11.24 5.69 -19.97
C TRP A 734 11.17 4.81 -18.72
N GLY A 735 12.31 4.64 -18.07
CA GLY A 735 12.38 3.88 -16.83
C GLY A 735 13.59 4.24 -15.99
N GLY A 736 13.50 3.92 -14.70
CA GLY A 736 14.53 4.12 -13.71
C GLY A 736 14.27 5.29 -12.74
N ASN A 737 15.19 5.48 -11.80
CA ASN A 737 15.16 6.55 -10.82
C ASN A 737 16.51 7.29 -10.81
N PRO A 738 16.62 8.47 -11.46
CA PRO A 738 15.59 9.15 -12.25
C PRO A 738 15.26 8.42 -13.56
N ALA A 739 14.07 8.66 -14.10
CA ALA A 739 13.60 8.01 -15.32
C ALA A 739 14.39 8.52 -16.53
N LYS A 740 14.85 7.59 -17.37
CA LYS A 740 15.53 7.90 -18.64
C LYS A 740 14.95 7.06 -19.76
N LYS A 741 15.14 7.50 -21.01
CA LYS A 741 14.74 6.73 -22.20
C LYS A 741 15.36 5.33 -22.15
N MET A 742 14.52 4.30 -22.20
CA MET A 742 14.96 2.91 -22.30
C MET A 742 15.23 2.56 -23.76
N ARG A 743 16.17 1.65 -24.03
CA ARG A 743 16.40 1.13 -25.38
C ARG A 743 15.16 0.33 -25.84
N GLU A 744 14.76 0.48 -27.10
CA GLU A 744 13.64 -0.24 -27.71
C GLU A 744 13.82 -1.77 -27.69
N GLN A 745 15.04 -2.29 -27.45
CA GLN A 745 15.26 -3.72 -27.18
C GLN A 745 14.62 -4.24 -25.87
N SER A 746 14.13 -3.34 -25.00
CA SER A 746 13.23 -3.69 -23.88
C SER A 746 11.75 -3.69 -24.29
N ALA A 747 11.40 -3.15 -25.47
CA ALA A 747 10.08 -3.22 -26.07
C ALA A 747 9.80 -4.57 -26.75
N ASP A 748 10.83 -5.40 -27.00
CA ASP A 748 10.67 -6.82 -27.40
C ASP A 748 10.03 -7.69 -26.30
N LEU A 749 9.83 -7.16 -25.09
CA LEU A 749 8.96 -7.76 -24.07
C LEU A 749 7.46 -7.49 -24.30
N GLN A 750 7.09 -6.68 -25.29
CA GLN A 750 5.71 -6.62 -25.78
C GLN A 750 5.34 -7.89 -26.58
N VAL A 751 6.33 -8.65 -27.09
CA VAL A 751 6.13 -9.87 -27.87
C VAL A 751 7.28 -10.88 -27.69
N ARG A 752 7.71 -11.20 -26.46
CA ARG A 752 8.44 -12.48 -26.29
C ARG A 752 7.43 -13.60 -26.45
N ARG A 753 7.38 -14.11 -27.68
CA ARG A 753 6.53 -15.19 -28.17
C ARG A 753 6.37 -16.29 -27.12
N ILE A 754 5.11 -16.63 -26.90
CA ILE A 754 4.66 -17.99 -26.65
C ILE A 754 5.22 -18.84 -27.80
N SER A 755 6.42 -19.38 -27.62
CA SER A 755 6.79 -20.63 -28.28
C SER A 755 6.39 -21.73 -27.31
N LEU A 756 5.22 -22.29 -27.58
CA LEU A 756 4.96 -23.68 -27.27
C LEU A 756 5.98 -24.48 -28.08
N ASP A 757 7.06 -24.92 -27.44
CA ASP A 757 7.79 -26.14 -27.79
C ASP A 757 8.79 -26.45 -26.66
N ASP A 758 8.25 -27.01 -25.58
CA ASP A 758 9.00 -27.91 -24.69
C ASP A 758 8.03 -28.97 -24.13
N ARG A 759 7.23 -29.53 -25.04
CA ARG A 759 6.50 -30.79 -24.84
C ARG A 759 7.10 -31.86 -25.76
N ALA A 760 8.39 -32.13 -25.62
CA ALA A 760 9.02 -33.33 -26.19
C ALA A 760 10.42 -33.60 -25.57
N ALA A 761 10.50 -33.77 -24.24
CA ALA A 761 11.69 -34.36 -23.62
C ALA A 761 11.38 -35.10 -22.30
N VAL A 762 10.20 -35.72 -22.20
CA VAL A 762 9.87 -36.68 -21.14
C VAL A 762 9.05 -37.80 -21.79
N LEU A 763 9.64 -39.01 -21.88
CA LEU A 763 9.17 -40.25 -22.55
C LEU A 763 9.38 -40.20 -24.08
N VAL A 764 10.17 -41.03 -24.78
CA VAL A 764 10.49 -42.46 -24.68
C VAL A 764 11.80 -42.76 -25.45
N ARG A 765 12.63 -43.65 -24.88
CA ARG A 765 13.60 -44.65 -25.42
C ARG A 765 14.81 -44.64 -24.46
N GLY A 766 14.96 -45.57 -23.53
CA GLY A 766 14.67 -47.00 -23.65
C GLY A 766 15.77 -47.65 -24.49
N ASP A 767 16.95 -47.79 -23.89
CA ASP A 767 17.83 -48.96 -23.88
C ASP A 767 18.59 -48.97 -22.55
#